data_AF-A0A8J4FB06-F1
#
_entry.id   AF-A0A8J4FB06-F1
#
_cell.length_a   1.000
_cell.length_b   1.000
_cell.length_c   1.000
_cell.angle_alpha   90.00
_cell.angle_beta   90.00
_cell.angle_gamma   90.00
#
_symmetry.space_group_name_H-M   'P 1'
#
loop_
_entity.id
_entity.type
_entity.pdbx_description
1 polymer ?
#
loop_
_entity_poly.entity_id
_entity_poly.type
_entity_poly.pdbx_seq_one_letter_code
_entity_poly.pdbx_strand_id
1 'polypeptide(L)'
;EETQSGINDLIARNEELQRMLEDEITNLDEHIESKVKALDEKLTSALEETNQAITTASAANTTALEALATELATRTQGLSHDIEEAKELTAAAAQELQERVDVKLEDTLRGVEETVNTTRTRIETAFVALGAEVRQSLEDQKVEVKAALDAQHADVASALSAQQEDVREVVEAQKKALEQAVSEQKEALETNSEVMRKELGEALEAQTKAVDAARTEMMAALEAAQSEINMALEEQRADVDQARGEIREAREEMEAARRELGETVEATRTEFDQAIQTQKTDMKSAIEELVVAIDEEKTALAESQAQQKTELEAVISQQKAELQDIIAEAKEQIETSRREVASMHAAQQASVVVQQASLAASVQKQQEALEAHRDEMEEAFDEAMAQMQEDIAERISKELSEYKALQDLRTELRQRLVEVDNMVAADRKEAEARMAAIEAALKDATEGDEKARAELSRQLQDHARQLDERVKAADEQTKLLDKHVRELDEHARALDEHVRALDEQADALDEHDKAFEEAARKREAVEKQVEEMQGQLDEIERRLNNDQKDTLRRDMDAVRNDVRNDIRNFRRDVDAIKGDVDTVRDRVDDLYDRMDVHSGQVDDMLGKQEALLKEIQEQPVGPTKAELMAEVTKLLQPIRKEMDELRKDREDDDVVMSYELDERLQEERAETGKQLDAMKAQLAKESETKIKAGEEALKKAAKEEAIADLERKMHAALDTSLDRIRGELSEDLKPLQQDIDKLKAAAQKR
;
A
#
# COMPACT_ATOMS: atom_id res chain seq x y z
N GLU A 1 194.80 -134.06 -144.96
CA GLU A 1 194.93 -133.07 -143.86
C GLU A 1 193.95 -131.89 -143.98
N GLU A 2 192.84 -131.97 -144.71
CA GLU A 2 191.57 -132.54 -144.19
C GLU A 2 191.34 -132.37 -142.69
N THR A 3 192.14 -132.99 -141.82
CA THR A 3 192.09 -132.74 -140.37
C THR A 3 192.32 -131.27 -140.02
N GLN A 4 193.21 -130.56 -140.72
CA GLN A 4 193.43 -129.13 -140.52
C GLN A 4 192.32 -128.28 -141.17
N SER A 5 191.65 -128.78 -142.23
CA SER A 5 190.38 -128.20 -142.70
C SER A 5 189.36 -128.29 -141.58
N GLY A 6 189.07 -129.50 -141.08
CA GLY A 6 188.08 -129.70 -140.02
C GLY A 6 188.37 -128.94 -138.72
N ILE A 7 189.64 -128.79 -138.32
CA ILE A 7 190.03 -127.96 -137.17
C ILE A 7 189.77 -126.48 -137.44
N ASN A 8 190.15 -125.96 -138.61
CA ASN A 8 189.98 -124.54 -138.90
C ASN A 8 188.53 -124.18 -139.26
N ASP A 9 187.78 -125.10 -139.87
CA ASP A 9 186.32 -125.04 -140.03
C ASP A 9 185.64 -125.00 -138.65
N LEU A 10 186.12 -125.79 -137.67
CA LEU A 10 185.66 -125.73 -136.28
C LEU A 10 186.06 -124.43 -135.57
N ILE A 11 187.23 -123.83 -135.86
CA ILE A 11 187.62 -122.53 -135.29
C ILE A 11 186.75 -121.42 -135.87
N ALA A 12 186.61 -121.34 -137.19
CA ALA A 12 185.72 -120.36 -137.84
C ALA A 12 184.28 -120.49 -137.35
N ARG A 13 183.80 -121.72 -137.15
CA ARG A 13 182.46 -122.01 -136.61
C ARG A 13 182.35 -121.75 -135.09
N ASN A 14 183.45 -121.80 -134.34
CA ASN A 14 183.49 -121.43 -132.93
C ASN A 14 183.57 -119.90 -132.75
N GLU A 15 184.27 -119.19 -133.63
CA GLU A 15 184.24 -117.73 -133.72
C GLU A 15 182.87 -117.22 -134.20
N GLU A 16 182.23 -117.91 -135.15
CA GLU A 16 180.83 -117.67 -135.56
C GLU A 16 179.84 -117.97 -134.41
N LEU A 17 180.04 -119.06 -133.65
CA LEU A 17 179.27 -119.34 -132.44
C LEU A 17 179.50 -118.29 -131.35
N GLN A 18 180.73 -117.82 -131.11
CA GLN A 18 180.99 -116.71 -130.19
C GLN A 18 180.29 -115.44 -130.63
N ARG A 19 180.32 -115.13 -131.93
CA ARG A 19 179.64 -113.94 -132.47
C ARG A 19 178.12 -114.03 -132.33
N MET A 20 177.53 -115.19 -132.64
CA MET A 20 176.11 -115.44 -132.37
C MET A 20 175.79 -115.37 -130.88
N LEU A 21 176.68 -115.84 -129.99
CA LEU A 21 176.49 -115.75 -128.54
C LEU A 21 176.60 -114.30 -128.05
N GLU A 22 177.49 -113.48 -128.59
CA GLU A 22 177.62 -112.06 -128.27
C GLU A 22 176.43 -111.24 -128.82
N ASP A 23 175.95 -111.54 -130.03
CA ASP A 23 174.72 -110.96 -130.60
C ASP A 23 173.47 -111.41 -129.80
N GLU A 24 173.41 -112.65 -129.32
CA GLU A 24 172.31 -113.19 -128.51
C GLU A 24 172.35 -112.68 -127.06
N ILE A 25 173.53 -112.48 -126.47
CA ILE A 25 173.73 -111.76 -125.20
C ILE A 25 173.28 -110.31 -125.35
N THR A 26 173.66 -109.62 -126.43
CA THR A 26 173.26 -108.22 -126.68
C THR A 26 171.74 -108.11 -126.86
N ASN A 27 171.11 -109.02 -127.59
CA ASN A 27 169.65 -109.09 -127.69
C ASN A 27 168.98 -109.41 -126.34
N LEU A 28 169.60 -110.25 -125.51
CA LEU A 28 169.08 -110.56 -124.16
C LEU A 28 169.18 -109.35 -123.23
N ASP A 29 170.29 -108.63 -123.22
CA ASP A 29 170.46 -107.41 -122.43
C ASP A 29 169.51 -106.29 -122.89
N GLU A 30 169.39 -106.03 -124.21
CA GLU A 30 168.39 -105.07 -124.73
C GLU A 30 166.95 -105.50 -124.38
N HIS A 31 166.63 -106.80 -124.43
CA HIS A 31 165.30 -107.31 -124.09
C HIS A 31 165.02 -107.28 -122.58
N ILE A 32 166.05 -107.43 -121.73
CA ILE A 32 165.99 -107.30 -120.27
C ILE A 32 165.82 -105.82 -119.91
N GLU A 33 166.63 -104.91 -120.44
CA GLU A 33 166.53 -103.47 -120.17
C GLU A 33 165.19 -102.90 -120.65
N SER A 34 164.74 -103.32 -121.85
CA SER A 34 163.39 -103.05 -122.36
C SER A 34 162.28 -103.50 -121.40
N LYS A 35 162.39 -104.72 -120.83
CA LYS A 35 161.41 -105.25 -119.86
C LYS A 35 161.48 -104.57 -118.50
N VAL A 36 162.67 -104.23 -118.00
CA VAL A 36 162.86 -103.49 -116.75
C VAL A 36 162.22 -102.12 -116.87
N LYS A 37 162.51 -101.38 -117.94
CA LYS A 37 161.91 -100.07 -118.21
C LYS A 37 160.39 -100.14 -118.34
N ALA A 38 159.87 -101.13 -119.07
CA ALA A 38 158.42 -101.36 -119.20
C ALA A 38 157.74 -101.89 -117.92
N LEU A 39 158.50 -102.31 -116.91
CA LEU A 39 158.02 -102.62 -115.56
C LEU A 39 158.03 -101.38 -114.66
N ASP A 40 159.08 -100.56 -114.69
CA ASP A 40 159.16 -99.30 -113.94
C ASP A 40 158.09 -98.29 -114.39
N GLU A 41 157.85 -98.16 -115.70
CA GLU A 41 156.79 -97.31 -116.25
C GLU A 41 155.39 -97.77 -115.75
N LYS A 42 155.16 -99.09 -115.67
CA LYS A 42 153.92 -99.66 -115.11
C LYS A 42 153.79 -99.47 -113.60
N LEU A 43 154.88 -99.65 -112.85
CA LEU A 43 154.90 -99.48 -111.40
C LEU A 43 154.63 -98.02 -111.02
N THR A 44 155.21 -97.09 -111.78
CA THR A 44 154.99 -95.65 -111.63
C THR A 44 153.53 -95.28 -111.91
N SER A 45 152.97 -95.73 -113.04
CA SER A 45 151.56 -95.50 -113.41
C SER A 45 150.59 -96.03 -112.34
N ALA A 46 150.84 -97.23 -111.80
CA ALA A 46 149.99 -97.83 -110.77
C ALA A 46 150.04 -97.08 -109.42
N LEU A 47 151.21 -96.56 -109.04
CA LEU A 47 151.36 -95.69 -107.86
C LEU A 47 150.60 -94.37 -108.03
N GLU A 48 150.63 -93.79 -109.22
CA GLU A 48 149.98 -92.50 -109.51
C GLU A 48 148.45 -92.62 -109.53
N GLU A 49 147.90 -93.66 -110.17
CA GLU A 49 146.47 -94.01 -110.08
C GLU A 49 146.01 -94.26 -108.62
N THR A 50 146.80 -95.00 -107.84
CA THR A 50 146.49 -95.30 -106.44
C THR A 50 146.45 -94.03 -105.58
N ASN A 51 147.38 -93.10 -105.79
CA ASN A 51 147.41 -91.82 -105.09
C ASN A 51 146.25 -90.89 -105.48
N GLN A 52 145.83 -90.88 -106.76
CA GLN A 52 144.61 -90.17 -107.16
C GLN A 52 143.37 -90.76 -106.48
N ALA A 53 143.22 -92.08 -106.44
CA ALA A 53 142.09 -92.74 -105.78
C ALA A 53 142.02 -92.41 -104.28
N ILE A 54 143.15 -92.44 -103.56
CA ILE A 54 143.23 -92.04 -102.15
C ILE A 54 142.83 -90.57 -101.96
N THR A 55 143.32 -89.68 -102.82
CA THR A 55 143.01 -88.25 -102.77
C THR A 55 141.51 -88.00 -102.96
N THR A 56 140.90 -88.62 -103.99
CA THR A 56 139.46 -88.53 -104.26
C THR A 56 138.62 -89.08 -103.10
N ALA A 57 139.01 -90.21 -102.50
CA ALA A 57 138.32 -90.76 -101.34
C ALA A 57 138.39 -89.85 -100.10
N SER A 58 139.54 -89.18 -99.88
CA SER A 58 139.70 -88.24 -98.76
C SER A 58 138.80 -86.98 -98.92
N ALA A 59 138.67 -86.47 -100.15
CA ALA A 59 137.78 -85.36 -100.46
C ALA A 59 136.31 -85.74 -100.20
N ALA A 60 135.87 -86.90 -100.72
CA ALA A 60 134.51 -87.40 -100.53
C ALA A 60 134.13 -87.58 -99.05
N ASN A 61 135.04 -88.14 -98.22
CA ASN A 61 134.83 -88.25 -96.77
C ASN A 61 134.75 -86.88 -96.08
N THR A 62 135.51 -85.89 -96.53
CA THR A 62 135.48 -84.53 -95.97
C THR A 62 134.12 -83.87 -96.24
N THR A 63 133.64 -83.91 -97.49
CA THR A 63 132.32 -83.38 -97.86
C THR A 63 131.18 -84.12 -97.14
N ALA A 64 131.30 -85.43 -96.90
CA ALA A 64 130.30 -86.19 -96.15
C ALA A 64 130.23 -85.77 -94.66
N LEU A 65 131.37 -85.42 -94.05
CA LEU A 65 131.42 -84.92 -92.67
C LEU A 65 130.88 -83.49 -92.57
N GLU A 66 131.16 -82.62 -93.54
CA GLU A 66 130.57 -81.27 -93.61
C GLU A 66 129.05 -81.31 -93.79
N ALA A 67 128.54 -82.24 -94.61
CA ALA A 67 127.10 -82.47 -94.78
C ALA A 67 126.44 -82.91 -93.45
N LEU A 68 127.02 -83.89 -92.75
CA LEU A 68 126.51 -84.35 -91.45
C LEU A 68 126.56 -83.28 -90.36
N ALA A 69 127.61 -82.45 -90.33
CA ALA A 69 127.70 -81.31 -89.43
C ALA A 69 126.60 -80.27 -89.72
N THR A 70 126.29 -80.03 -90.99
CA THR A 70 125.23 -79.11 -91.43
C THR A 70 123.82 -79.66 -91.12
N GLU A 71 123.60 -80.97 -91.27
CA GLU A 71 122.34 -81.63 -90.87
C GLU A 71 122.13 -81.57 -89.35
N LEU A 72 123.18 -81.82 -88.55
CA LEU A 72 123.12 -81.68 -87.09
C LEU A 72 122.85 -80.23 -86.65
N ALA A 73 123.48 -79.24 -87.29
CA ALA A 73 123.25 -77.83 -86.98
C ALA A 73 121.80 -77.41 -87.29
N THR A 74 121.30 -77.73 -88.49
CA THR A 74 119.92 -77.41 -88.89
C THR A 74 118.87 -78.14 -88.04
N ARG A 75 119.11 -79.41 -87.69
CA ARG A 75 118.22 -80.18 -86.79
C ARG A 75 118.21 -79.65 -85.36
N THR A 76 119.33 -79.08 -84.89
CA THR A 76 119.42 -78.41 -83.59
C THR A 76 118.69 -77.05 -83.61
N GLN A 77 118.77 -76.30 -84.71
CA GLN A 77 117.95 -75.09 -84.88
C GLN A 77 116.45 -75.40 -84.98
N GLY A 78 116.07 -76.45 -85.70
CA GLY A 78 114.67 -76.91 -85.79
C GLY A 78 114.09 -77.20 -84.41
N LEU A 79 114.74 -78.06 -83.62
CA LEU A 79 114.31 -78.34 -82.24
C LEU A 79 114.28 -77.09 -81.34
N SER A 80 115.18 -76.12 -81.56
CA SER A 80 115.13 -74.84 -80.84
C SER A 80 113.98 -73.94 -81.28
N HIS A 81 113.50 -74.06 -82.52
CA HIS A 81 112.32 -73.35 -83.01
C HIS A 81 111.03 -74.02 -82.51
N ASP A 82 110.94 -75.36 -82.59
CA ASP A 82 109.81 -76.16 -82.11
C ASP A 82 109.56 -75.92 -80.61
N ILE A 83 110.62 -75.79 -79.81
CA ILE A 83 110.55 -75.51 -78.36
C ILE A 83 110.04 -74.09 -78.07
N GLU A 84 110.41 -73.09 -78.87
CA GLU A 84 109.97 -71.72 -78.66
C GLU A 84 108.54 -71.50 -79.19
N GLU A 85 108.17 -72.14 -80.31
CA GLU A 85 106.78 -72.20 -80.79
C GLU A 85 105.87 -72.91 -79.76
N ALA A 86 106.33 -73.98 -79.12
CA ALA A 86 105.61 -74.63 -78.02
C ALA A 86 105.46 -73.73 -76.78
N LYS A 87 106.40 -72.82 -76.51
CA LYS A 87 106.25 -71.78 -75.47
C LYS A 87 105.25 -70.72 -75.88
N GLU A 88 105.32 -70.20 -77.11
CA GLU A 88 104.36 -69.18 -77.58
C GLU A 88 102.94 -69.74 -77.61
N LEU A 89 102.74 -71.00 -78.07
CA LEU A 89 101.44 -71.66 -78.03
C LEU A 89 100.91 -71.90 -76.60
N THR A 90 101.78 -72.23 -75.63
CA THR A 90 101.36 -72.39 -74.23
C THR A 90 101.14 -71.05 -73.51
N ALA A 91 101.88 -70.00 -73.85
CA ALA A 91 101.65 -68.64 -73.39
C ALA A 91 100.35 -68.06 -73.97
N ALA A 92 100.11 -68.24 -75.27
CA ALA A 92 98.89 -67.82 -75.94
C ALA A 92 97.65 -68.56 -75.40
N ALA A 93 97.73 -69.88 -75.18
CA ALA A 93 96.65 -70.63 -74.55
C ALA A 93 96.38 -70.21 -73.09
N ALA A 94 97.42 -69.83 -72.34
CA ALA A 94 97.25 -69.25 -71.00
C ALA A 94 96.61 -67.85 -71.05
N GLN A 95 96.99 -67.01 -72.01
CA GLN A 95 96.40 -65.69 -72.21
C GLN A 95 94.95 -65.78 -72.71
N GLU A 96 94.62 -66.69 -73.63
CA GLU A 96 93.25 -66.91 -74.09
C GLU A 96 92.35 -67.41 -72.94
N LEU A 97 92.87 -68.26 -72.05
CA LEU A 97 92.17 -68.66 -70.83
C LEU A 97 92.01 -67.50 -69.84
N GLN A 98 93.03 -66.66 -69.67
CA GLN A 98 92.95 -65.47 -68.82
C GLN A 98 91.89 -64.49 -69.35
N GLU A 99 91.97 -64.09 -70.62
CA GLU A 99 90.98 -63.21 -71.27
C GLU A 99 89.56 -63.80 -71.24
N ARG A 100 89.39 -65.12 -71.42
CA ARG A 100 88.09 -65.80 -71.30
C ARG A 100 87.56 -65.87 -69.86
N VAL A 101 88.42 -65.89 -68.86
CA VAL A 101 88.04 -65.81 -67.44
C VAL A 101 87.68 -64.37 -67.08
N ASP A 102 88.49 -63.41 -67.49
CA ASP A 102 88.29 -61.99 -67.21
C ASP A 102 87.04 -61.45 -67.91
N VAL A 103 86.81 -61.74 -69.18
CA VAL A 103 85.56 -61.36 -69.89
C VAL A 103 84.34 -62.01 -69.24
N LYS A 104 84.42 -63.27 -68.76
CA LYS A 104 83.30 -63.89 -68.03
C LYS A 104 83.07 -63.29 -66.65
N LEU A 105 84.13 -62.93 -65.93
CA LEU A 105 84.02 -62.22 -64.66
C LEU A 105 83.44 -60.83 -64.88
N GLU A 106 83.87 -60.11 -65.91
CA GLU A 106 83.37 -58.77 -66.22
C GLU A 106 81.91 -58.81 -66.72
N ASP A 107 81.53 -59.76 -67.59
CA ASP A 107 80.13 -59.96 -67.99
C ASP A 107 79.22 -60.35 -66.81
N THR A 108 79.69 -61.22 -65.90
CA THR A 108 78.89 -61.62 -64.73
C THR A 108 78.82 -60.53 -63.65
N LEU A 109 79.91 -59.79 -63.42
CA LEU A 109 79.92 -58.62 -62.53
C LEU A 109 79.03 -57.50 -63.10
N ARG A 110 79.11 -57.22 -64.41
CA ARG A 110 78.24 -56.25 -65.09
C ARG A 110 76.77 -56.66 -65.02
N GLY A 111 76.46 -57.94 -65.23
CA GLY A 111 75.10 -58.46 -65.06
C GLY A 111 74.58 -58.38 -63.61
N VAL A 112 75.45 -58.62 -62.62
CA VAL A 112 75.13 -58.41 -61.20
C VAL A 112 74.93 -56.92 -60.91
N GLU A 113 75.77 -56.04 -61.44
CA GLU A 113 75.68 -54.59 -61.27
C GLU A 113 74.43 -54.01 -61.93
N GLU A 114 74.08 -54.40 -63.15
CA GLU A 114 72.80 -54.06 -63.79
C GLU A 114 71.61 -54.58 -62.98
N THR A 115 71.69 -55.79 -62.42
CA THR A 115 70.62 -56.35 -61.58
C THR A 115 70.47 -55.58 -60.26
N VAL A 116 71.59 -55.23 -59.61
CA VAL A 116 71.63 -54.42 -58.38
C VAL A 116 71.12 -53.01 -58.65
N ASN A 117 71.57 -52.35 -59.72
CA ASN A 117 71.14 -51.00 -60.07
C ASN A 117 69.67 -50.97 -60.51
N THR A 118 69.19 -51.96 -61.27
CA THR A 118 67.76 -52.09 -61.60
C THR A 118 66.90 -52.32 -60.35
N THR A 119 67.38 -53.15 -59.42
CA THR A 119 66.70 -53.40 -58.14
C THR A 119 66.70 -52.15 -57.26
N ARG A 120 67.82 -51.42 -57.22
CA ARG A 120 67.96 -50.14 -56.51
C ARG A 120 66.99 -49.09 -57.06
N THR A 121 66.98 -48.85 -58.37
CA THR A 121 66.07 -47.88 -59.01
C THR A 121 64.60 -48.27 -58.77
N ARG A 122 64.26 -49.56 -58.77
CA ARG A 122 62.92 -50.05 -58.40
C ARG A 122 62.58 -49.76 -56.93
N ILE A 123 63.52 -49.97 -56.01
CA ILE A 123 63.35 -49.67 -54.57
C ILE A 123 63.21 -48.16 -54.34
N GLU A 124 64.06 -47.34 -54.96
CA GLU A 124 64.01 -45.88 -54.86
C GLU A 124 62.70 -45.33 -55.47
N THR A 125 62.25 -45.88 -56.61
CA THR A 125 60.94 -45.54 -57.21
C THR A 125 59.77 -45.96 -56.31
N ALA A 126 59.83 -47.16 -55.72
CA ALA A 126 58.80 -47.65 -54.79
C ALA A 126 58.72 -46.81 -53.51
N PHE A 127 59.86 -46.38 -52.94
CA PHE A 127 59.88 -45.46 -51.80
C PHE A 127 59.34 -44.07 -52.15
N VAL A 128 59.58 -43.56 -53.37
CA VAL A 128 58.99 -42.29 -53.84
C VAL A 128 57.47 -42.43 -54.03
N ALA A 129 57.00 -43.56 -54.59
CA ALA A 129 55.57 -43.85 -54.74
C ALA A 129 54.86 -44.00 -53.39
N LEU A 130 55.39 -44.83 -52.49
CA LEU A 130 54.86 -45.00 -51.13
C LEU A 130 54.89 -43.68 -50.34
N GLY A 131 55.96 -42.90 -50.51
CA GLY A 131 56.11 -41.55 -49.94
C GLY A 131 55.23 -40.48 -50.61
N ALA A 132 54.53 -40.81 -51.70
CA ALA A 132 53.47 -40.00 -52.29
C ALA A 132 52.09 -40.47 -51.81
N GLU A 133 51.81 -41.79 -51.83
CA GLU A 133 50.58 -42.40 -51.30
C GLU A 133 50.33 -42.02 -49.83
N VAL A 134 51.36 -42.10 -48.98
CA VAL A 134 51.25 -41.71 -47.56
C VAL A 134 50.97 -40.21 -47.40
N ARG A 135 51.46 -39.35 -48.31
CA ARG A 135 51.16 -37.90 -48.28
C ARG A 135 49.77 -37.60 -48.81
N GLN A 136 49.32 -38.31 -49.85
CA GLN A 136 47.96 -38.21 -50.38
C GLN A 136 46.96 -38.63 -49.30
N SER A 137 47.12 -39.83 -48.74
CA SER A 137 46.26 -40.37 -47.68
C SER A 137 46.20 -39.49 -46.43
N LEU A 138 47.31 -38.84 -46.03
CA LEU A 138 47.30 -37.89 -44.91
C LEU A 138 46.56 -36.58 -45.22
N GLU A 139 46.62 -36.09 -46.47
CA GLU A 139 45.88 -34.90 -46.88
C GLU A 139 44.39 -35.22 -47.09
N ASP A 140 44.07 -36.40 -47.64
CA ASP A 140 42.71 -36.93 -47.77
C ASP A 140 42.05 -37.07 -46.38
N GLN A 141 42.73 -37.72 -45.42
CA GLN A 141 42.27 -37.80 -44.02
C GLN A 141 42.11 -36.44 -43.37
N LYS A 142 42.96 -35.47 -43.70
CA LYS A 142 42.87 -34.08 -43.20
C LYS A 142 41.68 -33.33 -43.80
N VAL A 143 41.29 -33.62 -45.04
CA VAL A 143 40.05 -33.13 -45.65
C VAL A 143 38.83 -33.84 -45.06
N GLU A 144 38.87 -35.16 -44.85
CA GLU A 144 37.80 -35.95 -44.23
C GLU A 144 37.52 -35.52 -42.78
N VAL A 145 38.57 -35.39 -41.96
CA VAL A 145 38.47 -34.86 -40.59
C VAL A 145 37.97 -33.42 -40.58
N LYS A 146 38.39 -32.58 -41.54
CA LYS A 146 37.82 -31.22 -41.64
C LYS A 146 36.36 -31.25 -42.07
N ALA A 147 35.96 -32.09 -43.02
CA ALA A 147 34.56 -32.23 -43.42
C ALA A 147 33.70 -32.83 -42.30
N ALA A 148 34.26 -33.67 -41.42
CA ALA A 148 33.62 -34.15 -40.20
C ALA A 148 33.59 -33.10 -39.08
N LEU A 149 34.50 -32.11 -39.07
CA LEU A 149 34.55 -31.03 -38.08
C LEU A 149 33.73 -29.79 -38.50
N ASP A 150 33.74 -29.43 -39.77
CA ASP A 150 32.79 -28.50 -40.35
C ASP A 150 31.37 -29.08 -40.16
N ALA A 151 31.21 -30.40 -40.32
CA ALA A 151 30.04 -31.12 -39.86
C ALA A 151 29.88 -31.03 -38.32
N GLN A 152 30.91 -31.13 -37.46
CA GLN A 152 30.85 -30.76 -36.02
C GLN A 152 30.37 -29.32 -35.71
N HIS A 153 30.20 -28.47 -36.72
CA HIS A 153 29.57 -27.16 -36.64
C HIS A 153 28.34 -26.98 -37.54
N ALA A 154 27.94 -27.98 -38.34
CA ALA A 154 26.83 -27.92 -39.31
C ALA A 154 25.97 -29.23 -39.46
N ASP A 155 26.31 -30.34 -38.79
CA ASP A 155 25.63 -31.68 -38.57
C ASP A 155 24.26 -31.98 -37.57
N VAL A 156 23.80 -31.98 -36.19
CA VAL A 156 23.92 -31.71 -34.59
C VAL A 156 24.50 -30.36 -33.89
N ALA A 157 24.15 -29.13 -34.34
CA ALA A 157 24.65 -27.75 -34.15
C ALA A 157 23.43 -26.75 -34.16
N SER A 158 22.26 -27.26 -33.72
CA SER A 158 21.02 -26.77 -33.11
C SER A 158 21.00 -26.94 -31.56
N ALA A 159 21.85 -26.20 -30.84
CA ALA A 159 21.98 -25.69 -29.47
C ALA A 159 23.02 -24.52 -29.02
N LEU A 160 23.30 -23.19 -29.32
CA LEU A 160 23.22 -21.92 -30.19
C LEU A 160 21.94 -21.06 -30.58
N SER A 161 21.51 -20.83 -31.83
CA SER A 161 20.20 -20.21 -32.19
C SER A 161 19.00 -21.11 -32.72
N ALA A 162 18.39 -22.08 -31.98
CA ALA A 162 17.06 -22.70 -32.30
C ALA A 162 15.91 -22.95 -31.23
N GLN A 163 16.08 -23.25 -29.92
CA GLN A 163 15.05 -23.70 -28.93
C GLN A 163 14.10 -22.57 -28.51
N GLN A 164 14.13 -21.36 -29.09
CA GLN A 164 13.06 -20.36 -29.29
C GLN A 164 12.43 -20.55 -30.69
N GLU A 165 12.19 -21.79 -31.06
CA GLU A 165 10.79 -22.16 -31.09
C GLU A 165 10.34 -22.47 -29.64
N ASP A 166 10.76 -23.54 -28.94
CA ASP A 166 10.30 -23.91 -27.58
C ASP A 166 10.29 -22.79 -26.50
N VAL A 167 11.16 -21.79 -26.58
CA VAL A 167 11.30 -20.60 -25.74
C VAL A 167 10.44 -19.48 -26.26
N ARG A 168 10.32 -19.29 -27.57
CA ARG A 168 9.43 -18.27 -28.13
C ARG A 168 8.00 -18.69 -27.89
N GLU A 169 7.70 -19.96 -28.09
CA GLU A 169 6.41 -20.56 -27.78
C GLU A 169 6.11 -20.53 -26.28
N VAL A 170 7.06 -20.88 -25.40
CA VAL A 170 6.82 -20.79 -23.95
C VAL A 170 6.77 -19.34 -23.45
N VAL A 171 7.60 -18.42 -23.94
CA VAL A 171 7.57 -16.99 -23.56
C VAL A 171 6.31 -16.30 -24.13
N GLU A 172 5.87 -16.59 -25.35
CA GLU A 172 4.58 -16.11 -25.85
C GLU A 172 3.40 -16.80 -25.15
N ALA A 173 3.52 -18.06 -24.71
CA ALA A 173 2.50 -18.71 -23.88
C ALA A 173 2.42 -18.10 -22.47
N GLN A 174 3.56 -17.82 -21.83
CA GLN A 174 3.65 -17.11 -20.55
C GLN A 174 3.10 -15.70 -20.68
N LYS A 175 3.53 -14.94 -21.69
CA LYS A 175 3.02 -13.59 -22.02
C LYS A 175 1.52 -13.61 -22.29
N LYS A 176 1.00 -14.57 -23.06
CA LYS A 176 -0.44 -14.70 -23.32
C LYS A 176 -1.24 -15.08 -22.08
N ALA A 177 -0.69 -15.94 -21.21
CA ALA A 177 -1.28 -16.25 -19.92
C ALA A 177 -1.27 -15.04 -18.97
N LEU A 178 -0.21 -14.22 -19.01
CA LEU A 178 -0.10 -12.98 -18.24
C LEU A 178 -1.07 -11.90 -18.77
N GLU A 179 -1.15 -11.71 -20.09
CA GLU A 179 -2.14 -10.83 -20.75
C GLU A 179 -3.57 -11.24 -20.37
N GLN A 180 -3.88 -12.55 -20.33
CA GLN A 180 -5.16 -13.07 -19.86
C GLN A 180 -5.38 -12.79 -18.36
N ALA A 181 -4.42 -13.10 -17.49
CA ALA A 181 -4.54 -12.88 -16.04
C ALA A 181 -4.70 -11.40 -15.67
N VAL A 182 -4.03 -10.49 -16.41
CA VAL A 182 -4.20 -9.04 -16.28
C VAL A 182 -5.58 -8.60 -16.77
N SER A 183 -6.12 -9.20 -17.83
CA SER A 183 -7.50 -8.94 -18.28
C SER A 183 -8.53 -9.40 -17.24
N GLU A 184 -8.37 -10.60 -16.68
CA GLU A 184 -9.25 -11.17 -15.66
C GLU A 184 -9.19 -10.35 -14.35
N GLN A 185 -8.00 -9.91 -13.92
CA GLN A 185 -7.88 -8.96 -12.81
C GLN A 185 -8.52 -7.61 -13.11
N LYS A 186 -8.39 -7.09 -14.34
CA LYS A 186 -9.02 -5.81 -14.71
C LYS A 186 -10.54 -5.89 -14.63
N GLU A 187 -11.16 -6.93 -15.21
CA GLU A 187 -12.61 -7.13 -15.12
C GLU A 187 -13.06 -7.31 -13.66
N ALA A 188 -12.31 -8.06 -12.85
CA ALA A 188 -12.61 -8.23 -11.43
C ALA A 188 -12.52 -6.90 -10.65
N LEU A 189 -11.50 -6.08 -10.90
CA LEU A 189 -11.32 -4.77 -10.27
C LEU A 189 -12.41 -3.77 -10.71
N GLU A 190 -12.75 -3.77 -11.99
CA GLU A 190 -13.77 -2.91 -12.58
C GLU A 190 -15.16 -3.26 -12.01
N THR A 191 -15.50 -4.55 -11.95
CA THR A 191 -16.72 -5.08 -11.29
C THR A 191 -16.76 -4.72 -9.80
N ASN A 192 -15.65 -4.89 -9.07
CA ASN A 192 -15.57 -4.55 -7.65
C ASN A 192 -15.75 -3.04 -7.42
N SER A 193 -15.24 -2.20 -8.33
CA SER A 193 -15.45 -0.75 -8.29
C SER A 193 -16.91 -0.34 -8.54
N GLU A 194 -17.65 -1.08 -9.37
CA GLU A 194 -19.09 -0.86 -9.56
C GLU A 194 -19.91 -1.30 -8.34
N VAL A 195 -19.56 -2.43 -7.72
CA VAL A 195 -20.16 -2.88 -6.46
C VAL A 195 -19.94 -1.84 -5.36
N MET A 196 -18.71 -1.40 -5.11
CA MET A 196 -18.43 -0.36 -4.11
C MET A 196 -19.17 0.95 -4.40
N ARG A 197 -19.23 1.41 -5.66
CA ARG A 197 -20.01 2.61 -6.03
C ARG A 197 -21.49 2.46 -5.74
N LYS A 198 -22.05 1.26 -5.97
CA LYS A 198 -23.46 0.96 -5.73
C LYS A 198 -23.78 0.88 -4.24
N GLU A 199 -22.95 0.19 -3.46
CA GLU A 199 -23.13 0.08 -2.00
C GLU A 199 -22.93 1.42 -1.30
N LEU A 200 -21.89 2.19 -1.66
CA LEU A 200 -21.68 3.53 -1.14
C LEU A 200 -22.80 4.51 -1.56
N GLY A 201 -23.40 4.32 -2.74
CA GLY A 201 -24.61 5.02 -3.17
C GLY A 201 -25.84 4.67 -2.33
N GLU A 202 -26.09 3.38 -2.10
CA GLU A 202 -27.19 2.89 -1.25
C GLU A 202 -27.03 3.35 0.21
N ALA A 203 -25.80 3.34 0.74
CA ALA A 203 -25.47 3.84 2.07
C ALA A 203 -25.72 5.35 2.20
N LEU A 204 -25.29 6.16 1.22
CA LEU A 204 -25.57 7.60 1.20
C LEU A 204 -27.07 7.90 1.07
N GLU A 205 -27.82 7.13 0.28
CA GLU A 205 -29.28 7.31 0.17
C GLU A 205 -29.99 6.91 1.47
N ALA A 206 -29.56 5.83 2.13
CA ALA A 206 -30.06 5.42 3.44
C ALA A 206 -29.75 6.46 4.53
N GLN A 207 -28.52 6.99 4.56
CA GLN A 207 -28.12 8.01 5.53
C GLN A 207 -28.82 9.35 5.29
N THR A 208 -29.09 9.72 4.03
CA THR A 208 -29.93 10.88 3.69
C THR A 208 -31.35 10.71 4.23
N LYS A 209 -31.98 9.54 4.02
CA LYS A 209 -33.30 9.22 4.56
C LYS A 209 -33.33 9.21 6.09
N ALA A 210 -32.28 8.74 6.75
CA ALA A 210 -32.16 8.77 8.21
C ALA A 210 -32.07 10.22 8.73
N VAL A 211 -31.32 11.10 8.06
CA VAL A 211 -31.24 12.54 8.40
C VAL A 211 -32.58 13.25 8.18
N ASP A 212 -33.29 12.98 7.08
CA ASP A 212 -34.61 13.57 6.85
C ASP A 212 -35.68 13.03 7.82
N ALA A 213 -35.61 11.75 8.23
CA ALA A 213 -36.45 11.19 9.26
C ALA A 213 -36.19 11.86 10.63
N ALA A 214 -34.92 11.89 11.08
CA ALA A 214 -34.54 12.54 12.33
C ALA A 214 -34.88 14.03 12.36
N ARG A 215 -34.76 14.72 11.22
CA ARG A 215 -35.20 16.12 11.05
C ARG A 215 -36.71 16.27 11.18
N THR A 216 -37.50 15.32 10.67
CA THR A 216 -38.96 15.31 10.77
C THR A 216 -39.41 15.03 12.22
N GLU A 217 -38.79 14.07 12.89
CA GLU A 217 -39.01 13.80 14.32
C GLU A 217 -38.61 15.00 15.20
N MET A 218 -37.49 15.64 14.91
CA MET A 218 -37.05 16.86 15.59
C MET A 218 -38.03 18.03 15.39
N MET A 219 -38.61 18.21 14.20
CA MET A 219 -39.68 19.21 14.00
C MET A 219 -40.94 18.84 14.78
N ALA A 220 -41.39 17.58 14.75
CA ALA A 220 -42.58 17.14 15.49
C ALA A 220 -42.40 17.28 17.01
N ALA A 221 -41.20 17.02 17.54
CA ALA A 221 -40.86 17.25 18.95
C ALA A 221 -40.84 18.75 19.30
N LEU A 222 -40.37 19.61 18.38
CA LEU A 222 -40.44 21.06 18.52
C LEU A 222 -41.89 21.58 18.52
N GLU A 223 -42.74 21.09 17.62
CA GLU A 223 -44.17 21.45 17.58
C GLU A 223 -44.92 20.96 18.82
N ALA A 224 -44.61 19.75 19.31
CA ALA A 224 -45.17 19.22 20.55
C ALA A 224 -44.77 20.08 21.76
N ALA A 225 -43.47 20.36 21.94
CA ALA A 225 -42.97 21.21 23.03
C ALA A 225 -43.53 22.65 22.93
N GLN A 226 -43.66 23.20 21.72
CA GLN A 226 -44.30 24.49 21.48
C GLN A 226 -45.78 24.47 21.89
N SER A 227 -46.49 23.36 21.66
CA SER A 227 -47.89 23.17 22.08
C SER A 227 -48.02 23.02 23.60
N GLU A 228 -47.14 22.26 24.25
CA GLU A 228 -47.11 22.10 25.72
C GLU A 228 -46.82 23.43 26.42
N ILE A 229 -45.84 24.21 25.92
CA ILE A 229 -45.53 25.56 26.42
C ILE A 229 -46.74 26.49 26.24
N ASN A 230 -47.42 26.43 25.10
CA ASN A 230 -48.63 27.24 24.86
C ASN A 230 -49.76 26.85 25.83
N MET A 231 -50.00 25.55 26.05
CA MET A 231 -51.01 25.07 27.00
C MET A 231 -50.69 25.50 28.43
N ALA A 232 -49.45 25.36 28.89
CA ALA A 232 -49.04 25.79 30.23
C ALA A 232 -49.14 27.33 30.41
N LEU A 233 -48.93 28.10 29.34
CA LEU A 233 -49.14 29.55 29.34
C LEU A 233 -50.63 29.94 29.30
N GLU A 234 -51.50 29.13 28.73
CA GLU A 234 -52.95 29.32 28.79
C GLU A 234 -53.53 28.91 30.16
N GLU A 235 -53.03 27.84 30.76
CA GLU A 235 -53.35 27.41 32.13
C GLU A 235 -52.94 28.50 33.15
N GLN A 236 -51.69 28.98 33.10
CA GLN A 236 -51.24 30.09 33.97
C GLN A 236 -52.01 31.40 33.72
N ARG A 237 -52.54 31.63 32.51
CA ARG A 237 -53.43 32.78 32.25
C ARG A 237 -54.80 32.57 32.87
N ALA A 238 -55.36 31.36 32.78
CA ALA A 238 -56.62 31.02 33.42
C ALA A 238 -56.52 31.16 34.95
N ASP A 239 -55.44 30.65 35.57
CA ASP A 239 -55.17 30.83 37.01
C ASP A 239 -55.05 32.31 37.40
N VAL A 240 -54.32 33.11 36.62
CA VAL A 240 -54.14 34.55 36.89
C VAL A 240 -55.45 35.33 36.70
N ASP A 241 -56.26 35.00 35.71
CA ASP A 241 -57.56 35.65 35.49
C ASP A 241 -58.65 35.15 36.46
N GLN A 242 -58.58 33.91 36.94
CA GLN A 242 -59.37 33.44 38.08
C GLN A 242 -58.98 34.19 39.36
N ALA A 243 -57.69 34.27 39.70
CA ALA A 243 -57.22 35.00 40.88
C ALA A 243 -57.57 36.50 40.80
N ARG A 244 -57.58 37.09 39.60
CA ARG A 244 -58.13 38.45 39.37
C ARG A 244 -59.63 38.52 39.58
N GLY A 245 -60.38 37.48 39.21
CA GLY A 245 -61.80 37.31 39.52
C GLY A 245 -62.04 37.28 41.03
N GLU A 246 -61.37 36.40 41.76
CA GLU A 246 -61.47 36.28 43.22
C GLU A 246 -61.07 37.58 43.94
N ILE A 247 -60.00 38.25 43.51
CA ILE A 247 -59.60 39.57 44.03
C ILE A 247 -60.65 40.66 43.70
N ARG A 248 -61.33 40.55 42.55
CA ARG A 248 -62.41 41.46 42.17
C ARG A 248 -63.66 41.20 43.02
N GLU A 249 -64.06 39.95 43.20
CA GLU A 249 -65.22 39.56 44.00
C GLU A 249 -65.01 39.96 45.46
N ALA A 250 -63.87 39.61 46.08
CA ALA A 250 -63.53 40.04 47.44
C ALA A 250 -63.45 41.57 47.61
N ARG A 251 -63.16 42.31 46.52
CA ARG A 251 -63.22 43.77 46.50
C ARG A 251 -64.66 44.30 46.36
N GLU A 252 -65.47 43.70 45.51
CA GLU A 252 -66.89 44.06 45.37
C GLU A 252 -67.67 43.72 46.63
N GLU A 253 -67.35 42.62 47.32
CA GLU A 253 -67.79 42.29 48.67
C GLU A 253 -67.32 43.32 49.70
N MET A 254 -66.05 43.74 49.69
CA MET A 254 -65.58 44.82 50.58
C MET A 254 -66.24 46.17 50.28
N GLU A 255 -66.55 46.48 49.01
CA GLU A 255 -67.28 47.69 48.63
C GLU A 255 -68.79 47.57 48.88
N ALA A 256 -69.36 46.36 48.96
CA ALA A 256 -70.72 46.08 49.42
C ALA A 256 -70.80 46.20 50.94
N ALA A 257 -69.94 45.51 51.69
CA ALA A 257 -69.85 45.61 53.15
C ALA A 257 -69.54 47.05 53.63
N ARG A 258 -68.80 47.84 52.83
CA ARG A 258 -68.62 49.29 53.08
C ARG A 258 -69.88 50.11 52.79
N ARG A 259 -70.70 49.74 51.81
CA ARG A 259 -72.03 50.33 51.59
C ARG A 259 -72.97 49.95 52.71
N GLU A 260 -73.11 48.66 53.03
CA GLU A 260 -73.94 48.18 54.14
C GLU A 260 -73.52 48.81 55.48
N LEU A 261 -72.21 48.92 55.78
CA LEU A 261 -71.74 49.63 56.97
C LEU A 261 -72.04 51.13 56.90
N GLY A 262 -71.89 51.77 55.74
CA GLY A 262 -72.24 53.18 55.52
C GLY A 262 -73.74 53.45 55.67
N GLU A 263 -74.58 52.58 55.11
CA GLU A 263 -76.04 52.59 55.21
C GLU A 263 -76.49 52.22 56.62
N THR A 264 -75.81 51.32 57.33
CA THR A 264 -76.07 51.03 58.75
C THR A 264 -75.65 52.20 59.65
N VAL A 265 -74.57 52.93 59.30
CA VAL A 265 -74.15 54.14 60.03
C VAL A 265 -75.09 55.32 59.71
N GLU A 266 -75.55 55.49 58.47
CA GLU A 266 -76.57 56.48 58.11
C GLU A 266 -77.94 56.11 58.69
N ALA A 267 -78.31 54.83 58.74
CA ALA A 267 -79.54 54.34 59.36
C ALA A 267 -79.49 54.50 60.87
N THR A 268 -78.47 54.00 61.57
CA THR A 268 -78.33 54.20 63.03
C THR A 268 -78.15 55.67 63.40
N ARG A 269 -77.51 56.49 62.55
CA ARG A 269 -77.50 57.95 62.72
C ARG A 269 -78.89 58.55 62.49
N THR A 270 -79.63 58.12 61.49
CA THR A 270 -80.99 58.61 61.22
C THR A 270 -81.96 58.14 62.29
N GLU A 271 -81.81 56.93 62.83
CA GLU A 271 -82.51 56.41 63.99
C GLU A 271 -82.10 57.12 65.28
N PHE A 272 -80.85 57.58 65.41
CA PHE A 272 -80.38 58.35 66.57
C PHE A 272 -80.81 59.82 66.47
N ASP A 273 -80.77 60.44 65.29
CA ASP A 273 -81.32 61.77 65.03
C ASP A 273 -82.87 61.73 65.12
N GLN A 274 -83.52 60.66 64.66
CA GLN A 274 -84.95 60.41 64.89
C GLN A 274 -85.24 60.06 66.35
N ALA A 275 -84.37 59.36 67.08
CA ALA A 275 -84.55 59.11 68.50
C ALA A 275 -84.29 60.37 69.32
N ILE A 276 -83.43 61.28 68.87
CA ILE A 276 -83.26 62.61 69.47
C ILE A 276 -84.45 63.50 69.12
N GLN A 277 -84.95 63.50 67.89
CA GLN A 277 -86.15 64.30 67.54
C GLN A 277 -87.42 63.69 68.12
N THR A 278 -87.51 62.38 68.26
CA THR A 278 -88.60 61.66 68.95
C THR A 278 -88.44 61.90 70.43
N GLN A 279 -87.33 61.59 71.11
CA GLN A 279 -87.11 61.97 72.52
C GLN A 279 -87.29 63.48 72.78
N LYS A 280 -87.04 64.37 71.82
CA LYS A 280 -87.33 65.81 71.94
C LYS A 280 -88.79 66.16 71.65
N THR A 281 -89.47 65.44 70.78
CA THR A 281 -90.90 65.58 70.50
C THR A 281 -91.71 64.94 71.61
N ASP A 282 -91.30 63.79 72.14
CA ASP A 282 -91.76 63.10 73.35
C ASP A 282 -91.34 63.83 74.61
N MET A 283 -90.21 64.54 74.69
CA MET A 283 -89.95 65.46 75.81
C MET A 283 -90.76 66.73 75.68
N LYS A 284 -91.00 67.24 74.46
CA LYS A 284 -91.90 68.37 74.25
C LYS A 284 -93.34 67.98 74.51
N SER A 285 -93.76 66.79 74.10
CA SER A 285 -95.08 66.19 74.29
C SER A 285 -95.24 65.61 75.67
N ALA A 286 -94.18 65.20 76.39
CA ALA A 286 -94.23 64.91 77.82
C ALA A 286 -94.06 66.18 78.68
N ILE A 287 -93.57 67.29 78.14
CA ILE A 287 -93.69 68.61 78.77
C ILE A 287 -95.07 69.21 78.48
N GLU A 288 -95.65 68.98 77.30
CA GLU A 288 -97.01 69.38 76.97
C GLU A 288 -98.05 68.43 77.58
N GLU A 289 -97.75 67.14 77.78
CA GLU A 289 -98.51 66.17 78.58
C GLU A 289 -98.17 66.27 80.06
N LEU A 290 -97.03 66.82 80.52
CA LEU A 290 -96.89 67.21 81.93
C LEU A 290 -97.53 68.57 82.20
N VAL A 291 -97.62 69.48 81.22
CA VAL A 291 -98.43 70.70 81.36
C VAL A 291 -99.91 70.35 81.28
N VAL A 292 -100.33 69.53 80.32
CA VAL A 292 -101.69 69.00 80.22
C VAL A 292 -101.97 68.07 81.38
N ALA A 293 -101.08 67.19 81.86
CA ALA A 293 -101.31 66.40 83.09
C ALA A 293 -101.06 67.17 84.38
N ILE A 294 -100.52 68.41 84.39
CA ILE A 294 -100.57 69.31 85.55
C ILE A 294 -101.82 70.20 85.50
N ASP A 295 -102.36 70.49 84.31
CA ASP A 295 -103.66 71.16 84.14
C ASP A 295 -104.84 70.17 84.19
N GLU A 296 -104.61 68.88 83.92
CA GLU A 296 -105.49 67.73 84.12
C GLU A 296 -105.23 67.08 85.49
N GLU A 297 -104.04 67.15 86.12
CA GLU A 297 -103.99 66.98 87.58
C GLU A 297 -104.53 68.22 88.30
N LYS A 298 -104.61 69.44 87.73
CA LYS A 298 -105.48 70.48 88.33
C LYS A 298 -106.94 70.13 88.13
N THR A 299 -107.32 69.85 86.88
CA THR A 299 -108.73 69.66 86.48
C THR A 299 -109.28 68.36 87.03
N ALA A 300 -108.47 67.31 87.20
CA ALA A 300 -108.78 65.99 87.77
C ALA A 300 -108.12 65.71 89.14
N LEU A 301 -107.38 66.64 89.75
CA LEU A 301 -107.47 66.77 91.21
C LEU A 301 -108.84 67.37 91.55
N ALA A 302 -109.28 68.43 90.85
CA ALA A 302 -110.63 68.99 91.01
C ALA A 302 -111.75 68.02 90.54
N GLU A 303 -111.51 67.22 89.50
CA GLU A 303 -112.46 66.24 88.94
C GLU A 303 -112.28 64.83 89.51
N SER A 304 -111.16 64.43 90.13
CA SER A 304 -111.18 63.24 91.01
C SER A 304 -111.84 63.61 92.35
N GLN A 305 -111.63 64.83 92.86
CA GLN A 305 -112.52 65.48 93.83
C GLN A 305 -113.98 65.64 93.29
N ALA A 306 -114.25 65.32 92.01
CA ALA A 306 -115.58 65.24 91.41
C ALA A 306 -116.00 63.88 90.80
N GLN A 307 -115.14 62.84 90.75
CA GLN A 307 -115.34 61.61 89.96
C GLN A 307 -114.62 60.34 90.50
N GLN A 308 -113.82 60.43 91.57
CA GLN A 308 -113.90 59.39 92.63
C GLN A 308 -115.26 59.45 93.36
N LYS A 309 -116.05 60.44 92.99
CA LYS A 309 -117.51 60.54 92.98
C LYS A 309 -118.23 59.71 91.81
N THR A 310 -117.59 58.97 90.80
CA THR A 310 -118.16 58.38 89.45
C THR A 310 -117.67 57.05 88.53
N GLU A 311 -117.14 56.93 87.15
CA GLU A 311 -117.11 55.76 85.95
C GLU A 311 -116.07 55.53 84.55
N LEU A 312 -116.10 54.57 83.42
CA LEU A 312 -115.03 53.98 82.26
C LEU A 312 -115.27 53.38 80.61
N GLU A 313 -114.33 52.88 79.59
CA GLU A 313 -114.42 52.26 78.03
C GLU A 313 -113.28 51.37 77.01
N ALA A 314 -113.27 51.07 75.57
CA ALA A 314 -112.51 49.97 74.54
C ALA A 314 -111.93 50.03 72.89
N VAL A 315 -111.58 48.95 71.93
CA VAL A 315 -110.69 48.85 70.50
C VAL A 315 -110.66 47.68 69.19
N ILE A 316 -109.85 47.57 67.95
CA ILE A 316 -109.65 46.45 66.72
C ILE A 316 -108.83 46.55 65.17
N SER A 317 -108.46 45.55 64.14
CA SER A 317 -107.76 45.57 62.60
C SER A 317 -107.35 44.28 61.49
N GLN A 318 -106.91 44.28 60.08
CA GLN A 318 -106.35 43.14 58.95
C GLN A 318 -105.96 43.28 57.24
N GLN A 319 -105.14 42.46 56.32
CA GLN A 319 -104.92 42.36 54.65
C GLN A 319 -103.90 41.33 53.65
N LYS A 320 -103.81 41.14 52.18
CA LYS A 320 -102.82 40.34 51.09
C LYS A 320 -102.87 40.23 49.34
N ALA A 321 -101.82 39.92 48.36
CA ALA A 321 -101.67 38.98 46.98
C ALA A 321 -100.85 39.12 45.44
N GLU A 322 -100.17 38.07 44.70
CA GLU A 322 -99.80 37.34 43.23
C GLU A 322 -99.08 37.70 41.66
N LEU A 323 -98.55 36.78 40.63
CA LEU A 323 -97.80 36.94 39.15
C LEU A 323 -97.37 35.76 37.91
N GLN A 324 -96.86 35.90 36.53
CA GLN A 324 -96.39 34.85 35.30
C GLN A 324 -95.74 35.12 33.69
N ASP A 325 -94.99 34.20 32.82
CA ASP A 325 -94.80 33.79 31.19
C ASP A 325 -93.61 33.94 29.91
N ILE A 326 -93.47 33.16 28.66
CA ILE A 326 -92.81 33.31 27.12
C ILE A 326 -91.73 32.34 26.13
N ILE A 327 -91.57 32.22 24.66
CA ILE A 327 -90.39 31.65 23.65
C ILE A 327 -90.12 31.73 21.99
N ALA A 328 -90.98 32.00 20.96
CA ALA A 328 -90.85 31.44 19.55
C ALA A 328 -89.99 32.02 18.33
N GLU A 329 -89.59 33.30 18.25
CA GLU A 329 -89.30 33.99 16.94
C GLU A 329 -87.89 33.82 16.30
N ALA A 330 -86.90 33.28 17.01
CA ALA A 330 -85.48 33.42 16.63
C ALA A 330 -84.98 32.61 15.40
N LYS A 331 -85.85 31.93 14.65
CA LYS A 331 -85.44 31.00 13.56
C LYS A 331 -85.46 31.58 12.14
N GLU A 332 -86.10 32.73 11.92
CA GLU A 332 -86.52 33.13 10.56
C GLU A 332 -85.41 33.78 9.71
N GLN A 333 -84.50 34.55 10.32
CA GLN A 333 -83.64 35.51 9.59
C GLN A 333 -82.48 34.89 8.79
N ILE A 334 -82.17 33.60 8.94
CA ILE A 334 -81.02 32.95 8.28
C ILE A 334 -81.36 32.45 6.86
N GLU A 335 -82.63 32.25 6.51
CA GLU A 335 -83.00 31.64 5.22
C GLU A 335 -82.98 32.62 4.02
N THR A 336 -82.93 33.93 4.29
CA THR A 336 -83.11 34.98 3.27
C THR A 336 -81.92 35.12 2.34
N SER A 337 -80.69 35.18 2.88
CA SER A 337 -79.45 35.45 2.13
C SER A 337 -79.03 34.36 1.14
N ARG A 338 -79.73 33.22 1.10
CA ARG A 338 -79.38 32.06 0.27
C ARG A 338 -80.05 32.07 -1.12
N ARG A 339 -80.94 33.04 -1.41
CA ARG A 339 -81.78 33.05 -2.62
C ARG A 339 -81.28 33.94 -3.76
N GLU A 340 -80.40 34.91 -3.50
CA GLU A 340 -80.10 35.97 -4.48
C GLU A 340 -79.04 35.59 -5.53
N VAL A 341 -78.04 34.78 -5.17
CA VAL A 341 -76.94 34.37 -6.09
C VAL A 341 -77.43 33.42 -7.19
N ALA A 342 -78.54 32.69 -6.96
CA ALA A 342 -79.13 31.81 -7.96
C ALA A 342 -79.79 32.54 -9.15
N SER A 343 -79.92 33.87 -9.09
CA SER A 343 -80.64 34.70 -10.06
C SER A 343 -79.75 35.50 -11.03
N MET A 344 -78.50 35.09 -11.23
CA MET A 344 -77.71 35.37 -12.44
C MET A 344 -77.69 34.14 -13.37
N HIS A 345 -78.85 33.48 -13.57
CA HIS A 345 -79.74 33.85 -14.68
C HIS A 345 -79.01 34.08 -16.02
N ALA A 346 -78.72 32.98 -16.71
CA ALA A 346 -79.36 32.64 -17.98
C ALA A 346 -79.40 33.74 -19.09
N ALA A 347 -78.42 34.64 -19.13
CA ALA A 347 -78.14 35.43 -20.32
C ALA A 347 -77.20 34.63 -21.24
N GLN A 348 -77.65 34.31 -22.46
CA GLN A 348 -76.83 33.83 -23.58
C GLN A 348 -76.06 32.50 -23.29
N GLN A 349 -76.58 31.27 -23.43
CA GLN A 349 -77.61 30.73 -24.34
C GLN A 349 -77.83 31.47 -25.66
N ALA A 350 -76.82 31.48 -26.53
CA ALA A 350 -76.94 31.64 -27.99
C ALA A 350 -75.67 31.12 -28.68
N SER A 351 -75.78 30.56 -29.90
CA SER A 351 -74.67 29.96 -30.68
C SER A 351 -73.85 28.90 -29.90
N VAL A 352 -74.19 27.61 -29.89
CA VAL A 352 -74.70 26.75 -30.98
C VAL A 352 -73.81 26.78 -32.23
N VAL A 353 -73.06 25.68 -32.37
CA VAL A 353 -72.72 24.87 -33.57
C VAL A 353 -72.35 25.60 -34.88
N VAL A 354 -71.32 25.05 -35.54
CA VAL A 354 -70.59 25.59 -36.69
C VAL A 354 -69.62 26.69 -36.28
N GLN A 355 -68.42 26.64 -36.87
CA GLN A 355 -67.25 27.50 -36.66
C GLN A 355 -66.48 27.31 -35.33
N GLN A 356 -65.17 27.05 -35.36
CA GLN A 356 -64.41 26.41 -36.44
C GLN A 356 -63.13 25.73 -35.94
N ALA A 357 -62.62 24.79 -36.74
CA ALA A 357 -61.36 24.11 -36.54
C ALA A 357 -60.19 25.08 -36.24
N SER A 358 -59.44 24.79 -35.17
CA SER A 358 -58.17 25.46 -34.85
C SER A 358 -57.32 24.71 -33.81
N LEU A 359 -57.92 24.22 -32.71
CA LEU A 359 -57.15 23.81 -31.52
C LEU A 359 -57.30 22.34 -31.07
N ALA A 360 -57.56 21.42 -31.99
CA ALA A 360 -57.55 19.97 -31.75
C ALA A 360 -56.69 19.19 -32.77
N ALA A 361 -55.80 19.87 -33.49
CA ALA A 361 -55.10 19.30 -34.66
C ALA A 361 -53.62 19.74 -34.83
N SER A 362 -53.03 20.49 -33.89
CA SER A 362 -51.78 21.23 -34.14
C SER A 362 -50.56 20.85 -33.27
N VAL A 363 -50.73 20.04 -32.20
CA VAL A 363 -49.63 19.77 -31.24
C VAL A 363 -49.29 18.28 -31.16
N GLN A 364 -50.27 17.38 -31.23
CA GLN A 364 -50.04 15.94 -31.31
C GLN A 364 -49.83 15.43 -32.75
N LYS A 365 -49.44 16.32 -33.68
CA LYS A 365 -49.08 16.01 -35.07
C LYS A 365 -47.75 16.63 -35.52
N GLN A 366 -46.84 16.86 -34.57
CA GLN A 366 -45.44 17.25 -34.85
C GLN A 366 -44.40 16.26 -34.29
N GLN A 367 -44.83 15.09 -33.79
CA GLN A 367 -43.93 13.98 -33.43
C GLN A 367 -44.10 12.72 -34.31
N GLU A 368 -45.06 12.72 -35.24
CA GLU A 368 -45.07 11.81 -36.41
C GLU A 368 -44.09 12.30 -37.51
N ALA A 369 -43.44 13.46 -37.32
CA ALA A 369 -42.59 14.13 -38.30
C ALA A 369 -41.10 13.73 -38.24
N LEU A 370 -40.77 12.59 -37.59
CA LEU A 370 -39.42 12.02 -37.54
C LEU A 370 -39.33 10.58 -38.09
N GLU A 371 -40.47 9.94 -38.40
CA GLU A 371 -40.49 8.57 -38.93
C GLU A 371 -40.62 8.51 -40.46
N ALA A 372 -40.86 9.64 -41.13
CA ALA A 372 -40.89 9.78 -42.59
C ALA A 372 -39.60 10.41 -43.16
N HIS A 373 -38.45 10.15 -42.53
CA HIS A 373 -37.15 10.69 -42.95
C HIS A 373 -36.08 9.59 -43.17
N ARG A 374 -36.51 8.33 -43.16
CA ARG A 374 -35.66 7.14 -43.16
C ARG A 374 -35.68 6.38 -44.49
N ASP A 375 -36.84 6.32 -45.14
CA ASP A 375 -37.10 5.35 -46.22
C ASP A 375 -37.05 5.98 -47.65
N GLU A 376 -36.83 7.30 -47.77
CA GLU A 376 -36.77 8.04 -49.06
C GLU A 376 -35.37 8.55 -49.48
N MET A 377 -34.29 8.16 -48.76
CA MET A 377 -32.90 8.42 -49.21
C MET A 377 -32.03 7.16 -49.38
N GLU A 378 -32.57 5.95 -49.17
CA GLU A 378 -31.97 4.74 -49.75
C GLU A 378 -32.16 4.71 -51.28
N GLU A 379 -33.31 5.15 -51.79
CA GLU A 379 -33.59 5.24 -53.23
C GLU A 379 -32.64 6.21 -53.97
N ALA A 380 -32.16 7.25 -53.27
CA ALA A 380 -31.16 8.19 -53.79
C ALA A 380 -29.72 7.63 -53.86
N PHE A 381 -29.45 6.46 -53.26
CA PHE A 381 -28.14 5.82 -53.26
C PHE A 381 -27.98 4.80 -54.41
N ASP A 382 -29.04 4.05 -54.71
CA ASP A 382 -29.02 3.01 -55.75
C ASP A 382 -28.97 3.60 -57.18
N GLU A 383 -29.63 4.74 -57.44
CA GLU A 383 -29.60 5.40 -58.76
C GLU A 383 -28.19 5.93 -59.10
N ALA A 384 -27.39 6.30 -58.08
CA ALA A 384 -26.00 6.74 -58.25
C ALA A 384 -25.04 5.61 -58.63
N MET A 385 -25.32 4.36 -58.23
CA MET A 385 -24.48 3.20 -58.52
C MET A 385 -24.65 2.66 -59.95
N ALA A 386 -25.83 2.85 -60.55
CA ALA A 386 -26.09 2.43 -61.94
C ALA A 386 -25.25 3.22 -62.95
N GLN A 387 -25.19 4.54 -62.80
CA GLN A 387 -24.53 5.46 -63.75
C GLN A 387 -23.02 5.17 -63.92
N MET A 388 -22.35 4.67 -62.88
CA MET A 388 -20.90 4.42 -62.89
C MET A 388 -20.50 3.15 -63.66
N GLN A 389 -21.42 2.21 -63.91
CA GLN A 389 -21.09 0.93 -64.56
C GLN A 389 -21.07 1.00 -66.10
N GLU A 390 -21.71 1.99 -66.69
CA GLU A 390 -21.77 2.16 -68.16
C GLU A 390 -20.47 2.78 -68.73
N ASP A 391 -19.93 3.80 -68.06
CA ASP A 391 -18.67 4.50 -68.41
C ASP A 391 -17.42 3.59 -68.49
N ILE A 392 -17.45 2.45 -67.79
CA ILE A 392 -16.33 1.49 -67.76
C ILE A 392 -16.31 0.60 -69.01
N ALA A 393 -17.46 0.37 -69.65
CA ALA A 393 -17.60 -0.57 -70.76
C ALA A 393 -16.99 -0.06 -72.08
N GLU A 394 -17.21 1.21 -72.45
CA GLU A 394 -16.65 1.79 -73.68
C GLU A 394 -15.11 1.74 -73.69
N ARG A 395 -14.50 1.98 -72.51
CA ARG A 395 -13.06 2.18 -72.35
C ARG A 395 -12.23 0.97 -72.74
N ILE A 396 -12.76 -0.25 -72.53
CA ILE A 396 -12.11 -1.52 -72.89
C ILE A 396 -12.11 -1.78 -74.40
N SER A 397 -13.09 -1.24 -75.14
CA SER A 397 -13.23 -1.49 -76.58
C SER A 397 -12.07 -0.94 -77.43
N LYS A 398 -11.34 0.06 -76.90
CA LYS A 398 -10.31 0.82 -77.61
C LYS A 398 -8.97 0.10 -77.69
N GLU A 399 -8.52 -0.47 -76.57
CA GLU A 399 -7.17 -1.05 -76.41
C GLU A 399 -6.96 -2.33 -77.23
N LEU A 400 -8.04 -3.08 -77.50
CA LEU A 400 -8.02 -4.30 -78.33
C LEU A 400 -7.64 -4.07 -79.80
N SER A 401 -7.63 -2.81 -80.27
CA SER A 401 -7.27 -2.48 -81.66
C SER A 401 -5.76 -2.46 -81.93
N GLU A 402 -4.93 -2.14 -80.93
CA GLU A 402 -3.50 -1.86 -81.13
C GLU A 402 -2.65 -3.14 -81.16
N TYR A 403 -3.08 -4.21 -80.47
CA TYR A 403 -2.37 -5.48 -80.37
C TYR A 403 -2.12 -6.18 -81.72
N LYS A 404 -2.95 -5.88 -82.74
CA LYS A 404 -2.94 -6.58 -84.02
C LYS A 404 -1.76 -6.20 -84.93
N ALA A 405 -1.18 -5.02 -84.76
CA ALA A 405 -0.08 -4.53 -85.61
C ALA A 405 1.28 -5.21 -85.33
N LEU A 406 1.45 -5.85 -84.17
CA LEU A 406 2.72 -6.47 -83.75
C LEU A 406 2.96 -7.87 -84.35
N GLN A 407 1.96 -8.48 -84.99
CA GLN A 407 2.03 -9.88 -85.39
C GLN A 407 2.78 -10.13 -86.71
N ASP A 408 2.69 -9.20 -87.68
CA ASP A 408 3.17 -9.41 -89.05
C ASP A 408 4.70 -9.42 -89.16
N LEU A 409 5.38 -8.53 -88.42
CA LEU A 409 6.85 -8.35 -88.39
C LEU A 409 7.61 -9.65 -88.04
N ARG A 410 6.95 -10.59 -87.34
CA ARG A 410 7.52 -11.87 -86.90
C ARG A 410 7.80 -12.85 -88.05
N THR A 411 7.18 -12.65 -89.21
CA THR A 411 7.18 -13.66 -90.29
C THR A 411 8.45 -13.61 -91.14
N GLU A 412 8.95 -12.40 -91.43
CA GLU A 412 10.06 -12.15 -92.37
C GLU A 412 11.40 -12.74 -91.90
N LEU A 413 11.68 -12.70 -90.59
CA LEU A 413 12.92 -13.20 -89.98
C LEU A 413 13.19 -14.70 -90.19
N ARG A 414 12.17 -15.50 -90.50
CA ARG A 414 12.31 -16.97 -90.62
C ARG A 414 13.01 -17.42 -91.91
N GLN A 415 12.93 -16.65 -92.98
CA GLN A 415 13.32 -17.14 -94.32
C GLN A 415 14.84 -17.17 -94.54
N ARG A 416 15.62 -16.43 -93.74
CA ARG A 416 17.10 -16.38 -93.84
C ARG A 416 17.86 -17.51 -93.13
N LEU A 417 17.19 -18.42 -92.41
CA LEU A 417 17.88 -19.54 -91.73
C LEU A 417 18.35 -20.63 -92.70
N VAL A 418 17.52 -20.98 -93.68
CA VAL A 418 17.58 -22.26 -94.43
C VAL A 418 18.85 -22.41 -95.30
N GLU A 419 19.47 -21.30 -95.70
CA GLU A 419 20.66 -21.33 -96.56
C GLU A 419 21.94 -21.74 -95.80
N VAL A 420 21.97 -21.56 -94.47
CA VAL A 420 23.12 -21.90 -93.62
C VAL A 420 23.22 -23.42 -93.36
N ASP A 421 22.08 -24.10 -93.22
CA ASP A 421 22.02 -25.52 -92.82
C ASP A 421 22.77 -26.47 -93.76
N ASN A 422 22.78 -26.18 -95.07
CA ASN A 422 23.33 -27.08 -96.08
C ASN A 422 24.86 -27.17 -96.10
N MET A 423 25.57 -26.11 -95.68
CA MET A 423 27.04 -26.15 -95.58
C MET A 423 27.49 -26.90 -94.33
N VAL A 424 26.75 -26.76 -93.21
CA VAL A 424 27.04 -27.43 -91.93
C VAL A 424 26.97 -28.96 -92.06
N ALA A 425 26.15 -29.48 -92.98
CA ALA A 425 25.92 -30.92 -93.14
C ALA A 425 27.14 -31.74 -93.64
N ALA A 426 28.13 -31.12 -94.27
CA ALA A 426 29.29 -31.82 -94.83
C ALA A 426 30.39 -32.07 -93.76
N ASP A 427 30.94 -31.00 -93.19
CA ASP A 427 31.99 -31.06 -92.16
C ASP A 427 31.54 -31.85 -90.92
N ARG A 428 30.25 -31.74 -90.60
CA ARG A 428 29.56 -32.52 -89.57
C ARG A 428 29.81 -34.03 -89.69
N LYS A 429 29.91 -34.59 -90.91
CA LYS A 429 29.99 -36.05 -91.08
C LYS A 429 31.38 -36.62 -90.80
N GLU A 430 32.46 -35.85 -91.01
CA GLU A 430 33.79 -36.24 -90.56
C GLU A 430 33.97 -35.94 -89.06
N ALA A 431 33.38 -34.84 -88.57
CA ALA A 431 33.30 -34.56 -87.14
C ALA A 431 32.58 -35.69 -86.39
N GLU A 432 31.42 -36.18 -86.87
CA GLU A 432 30.66 -37.30 -86.30
C GLU A 432 31.49 -38.59 -86.18
N ALA A 433 32.35 -38.91 -87.17
CA ALA A 433 33.20 -40.09 -87.10
C ALA A 433 34.30 -39.99 -86.02
N ARG A 434 34.87 -38.79 -85.82
CA ARG A 434 35.86 -38.55 -84.75
C ARG A 434 35.19 -38.37 -83.39
N MET A 435 34.02 -37.73 -83.34
CA MET A 435 33.21 -37.62 -82.13
C MET A 435 32.74 -39.00 -81.68
N ALA A 436 32.25 -39.90 -82.53
CA ALA A 436 31.82 -41.23 -82.08
C ALA A 436 32.94 -42.04 -81.39
N ALA A 437 34.19 -41.91 -81.85
CA ALA A 437 35.34 -42.53 -81.19
C ALA A 437 35.69 -41.84 -79.84
N ILE A 438 35.58 -40.51 -79.80
CA ILE A 438 35.77 -39.71 -78.58
C ILE A 438 34.61 -39.91 -77.59
N GLU A 439 33.38 -40.12 -78.05
CA GLU A 439 32.17 -40.42 -77.28
C GLU A 439 32.24 -41.81 -76.67
N ALA A 440 32.77 -42.82 -77.38
CA ALA A 440 32.99 -44.14 -76.80
C ALA A 440 34.04 -44.08 -75.67
N ALA A 441 35.17 -43.41 -75.90
CA ALA A 441 36.22 -43.23 -74.88
C ALA A 441 35.77 -42.33 -73.73
N LEU A 442 35.03 -41.25 -74.01
CA LEU A 442 34.37 -40.43 -73.00
C LEU A 442 33.34 -41.25 -72.23
N LYS A 443 32.54 -42.10 -72.88
CA LYS A 443 31.49 -42.85 -72.21
C LYS A 443 32.05 -43.77 -71.14
N ASP A 444 33.03 -44.60 -71.46
CA ASP A 444 33.67 -45.50 -70.49
C ASP A 444 34.36 -44.70 -69.35
N ALA A 445 34.98 -43.57 -69.67
CA ALA A 445 35.54 -42.66 -68.67
C ALA A 445 34.46 -42.01 -67.79
N THR A 446 33.35 -41.55 -68.37
CA THR A 446 32.22 -40.95 -67.65
C THR A 446 31.42 -41.96 -66.86
N GLU A 447 31.29 -43.23 -67.27
CA GLU A 447 30.66 -44.24 -66.43
C GLU A 447 31.54 -44.65 -65.23
N GLY A 448 32.84 -44.35 -65.28
CA GLY A 448 33.76 -44.38 -64.14
C GLY A 448 33.63 -43.12 -63.26
N ASP A 449 33.79 -41.94 -63.86
CA ASP A 449 33.69 -40.65 -63.19
C ASP A 449 32.30 -40.36 -62.61
N GLU A 450 31.21 -40.87 -63.21
CA GLU A 450 29.85 -40.78 -62.67
C GLU A 450 29.67 -41.71 -61.48
N LYS A 451 30.30 -42.89 -61.44
CA LYS A 451 30.28 -43.74 -60.25
C LYS A 451 31.11 -43.13 -59.12
N ALA A 452 32.30 -42.63 -59.44
CA ALA A 452 33.13 -41.89 -58.48
C ALA A 452 32.44 -40.62 -57.97
N ARG A 453 31.80 -39.85 -58.86
CA ARG A 453 30.96 -38.69 -58.49
C ARG A 453 29.70 -39.07 -57.75
N ALA A 454 29.06 -40.20 -58.04
CA ALA A 454 27.88 -40.65 -57.30
C ALA A 454 28.25 -41.05 -55.88
N GLU A 455 29.35 -41.79 -55.70
CA GLU A 455 29.86 -42.17 -54.37
C GLU A 455 30.32 -40.93 -53.59
N LEU A 456 31.09 -40.03 -54.21
CA LEU A 456 31.55 -38.79 -53.60
C LEU A 456 30.40 -37.80 -53.34
N SER A 457 29.42 -37.70 -54.24
CA SER A 457 28.20 -36.89 -54.04
C SER A 457 27.33 -37.48 -52.93
N ARG A 458 27.31 -38.80 -52.77
CA ARG A 458 26.62 -39.47 -51.66
C ARG A 458 27.34 -39.25 -50.34
N GLN A 459 28.68 -39.35 -50.30
CA GLN A 459 29.47 -38.97 -49.13
C GLN A 459 29.33 -37.49 -48.81
N LEU A 460 29.30 -36.60 -49.81
CA LEU A 460 29.04 -35.17 -49.62
C LEU A 460 27.59 -34.90 -49.21
N GLN A 461 26.60 -35.68 -49.66
CA GLN A 461 25.23 -35.62 -49.16
C GLN A 461 25.11 -36.17 -47.75
N ASP A 462 25.82 -37.23 -47.39
CA ASP A 462 25.81 -37.78 -46.04
C ASP A 462 26.75 -37.01 -45.10
N HIS A 463 27.67 -36.16 -45.58
CA HIS A 463 28.35 -35.10 -44.82
C HIS A 463 27.52 -33.80 -44.78
N ALA A 464 26.71 -33.52 -45.81
CA ALA A 464 25.72 -32.45 -45.87
C ALA A 464 24.33 -32.88 -45.36
N ARG A 465 24.20 -34.04 -44.73
CA ARG A 465 22.96 -34.53 -44.10
C ARG A 465 23.21 -35.36 -42.86
N GLN A 466 24.46 -35.74 -42.65
CA GLN A 466 25.04 -35.39 -41.38
C GLN A 466 24.51 -34.03 -40.85
N LEU A 467 24.11 -33.00 -41.65
CA LEU A 467 23.18 -31.88 -41.28
C LEU A 467 21.84 -32.28 -40.59
N ASP A 468 21.68 -33.55 -40.20
CA ASP A 468 20.84 -34.07 -39.11
C ASP A 468 21.56 -34.20 -37.73
N GLU A 469 22.81 -34.73 -37.59
CA GLU A 469 23.59 -34.87 -36.32
C GLU A 469 25.20 -34.63 -36.28
N ARG A 470 26.03 -33.50 -36.30
CA ARG A 470 26.43 -32.09 -35.68
C ARG A 470 26.15 -30.46 -36.11
N VAL A 471 25.13 -29.56 -36.64
CA VAL A 471 23.65 -29.28 -37.26
C VAL A 471 22.28 -29.49 -36.47
N LYS A 472 21.53 -30.58 -36.37
CA LYS A 472 20.43 -30.82 -35.35
C LYS A 472 20.55 -30.54 -33.79
N ALA A 473 21.66 -30.02 -33.19
CA ALA A 473 21.92 -29.97 -31.70
C ALA A 473 23.03 -29.05 -30.97
N ALA A 474 23.68 -28.00 -31.55
CA ALA A 474 24.43 -26.76 -31.05
C ALA A 474 24.33 -25.24 -31.72
N ASP A 475 23.35 -24.37 -32.19
CA ASP A 475 21.88 -23.92 -32.42
C ASP A 475 20.63 -23.93 -31.39
N GLU A 476 19.54 -24.72 -31.40
CA GLU A 476 18.63 -25.00 -30.22
C GLU A 476 18.91 -24.33 -28.81
N GLN A 477 19.52 -24.99 -27.80
CA GLN A 477 19.88 -24.51 -26.46
C GLN A 477 20.61 -23.16 -26.23
N THR A 478 21.14 -22.33 -27.16
CA THR A 478 21.38 -20.90 -26.80
C THR A 478 20.14 -20.04 -27.07
N LYS A 479 19.24 -20.49 -27.95
CA LYS A 479 17.84 -20.08 -28.02
C LYS A 479 17.08 -20.70 -26.80
N LEU A 480 17.55 -21.78 -26.11
CA LEU A 480 17.16 -22.12 -24.70
C LEU A 480 17.88 -21.25 -23.65
N LEU A 481 19.13 -20.87 -23.87
CA LEU A 481 19.82 -19.90 -23.01
C LEU A 481 19.09 -18.56 -23.05
N ASP A 482 18.44 -18.21 -24.17
CA ASP A 482 17.50 -17.11 -24.31
C ASP A 482 16.13 -17.37 -23.65
N LYS A 483 15.82 -18.59 -23.16
CA LYS A 483 14.81 -18.80 -22.09
C LYS A 483 15.44 -18.30 -20.81
N HIS A 484 16.54 -18.94 -20.41
CA HIS A 484 17.12 -18.78 -19.10
C HIS A 484 17.54 -17.32 -18.83
N VAL A 485 17.97 -16.58 -19.86
CA VAL A 485 18.27 -15.14 -19.82
C VAL A 485 16.99 -14.30 -19.68
N ARG A 486 15.89 -14.65 -20.37
CA ARG A 486 14.59 -13.95 -20.20
C ARG A 486 13.93 -14.27 -18.86
N GLU A 487 13.97 -15.52 -18.43
CA GLU A 487 13.50 -15.97 -17.11
C GLU A 487 14.34 -15.32 -16.00
N LEU A 488 15.65 -15.11 -16.20
CA LEU A 488 16.50 -14.30 -15.31
C LEU A 488 16.14 -12.81 -15.34
N ASP A 489 15.85 -12.21 -16.51
CA ASP A 489 15.38 -10.82 -16.62
C ASP A 489 14.00 -10.63 -15.95
N GLU A 490 13.10 -11.61 -16.06
CA GLU A 490 11.79 -11.62 -15.39
C GLU A 490 11.95 -11.78 -13.88
N HIS A 491 12.82 -12.69 -13.41
CA HIS A 491 13.17 -12.79 -11.99
C HIS A 491 13.85 -11.52 -11.46
N ALA A 492 14.68 -10.83 -12.26
CA ALA A 492 15.28 -9.55 -11.87
C ALA A 492 14.23 -8.45 -11.73
N ARG A 493 13.27 -8.35 -12.65
CA ARG A 493 12.15 -7.39 -12.54
C ARG A 493 11.24 -7.68 -11.35
N ALA A 494 10.90 -8.95 -11.10
CA ALA A 494 10.16 -9.34 -9.91
C ALA A 494 10.91 -8.99 -8.61
N LEU A 495 12.25 -9.03 -8.62
CA LEU A 495 13.07 -8.59 -7.50
C LEU A 495 13.05 -7.06 -7.34
N ASP A 496 13.14 -6.29 -8.43
CA ASP A 496 12.99 -4.81 -8.40
C ASP A 496 11.59 -4.38 -7.91
N GLU A 497 10.54 -5.11 -8.27
CA GLU A 497 9.17 -4.89 -7.77
C GLU A 497 9.05 -5.23 -6.27
N HIS A 498 9.68 -6.32 -5.81
CA HIS A 498 9.77 -6.63 -4.39
C HIS A 498 10.59 -5.59 -3.60
N VAL A 499 11.62 -5.00 -4.19
CA VAL A 499 12.37 -3.89 -3.57
C VAL A 499 11.48 -2.65 -3.44
N ARG A 500 10.74 -2.25 -4.49
CA ARG A 500 9.77 -1.14 -4.37
C ARG A 500 8.71 -1.38 -3.30
N ALA A 501 8.17 -2.60 -3.23
CA ALA A 501 7.18 -2.94 -2.19
C ALA A 501 7.76 -2.90 -0.77
N LEU A 502 9.09 -3.08 -0.60
CA LEU A 502 9.78 -2.91 0.67
C LEU A 502 10.08 -1.43 0.97
N ASP A 503 10.42 -0.63 -0.05
CA ASP A 503 10.57 0.83 0.09
C ASP A 503 9.24 1.48 0.49
N GLU A 504 8.13 1.11 -0.16
CA GLU A 504 6.76 1.57 0.19
C GLU A 504 6.36 1.15 1.61
N GLN A 505 6.76 -0.05 2.07
CA GLN A 505 6.56 -0.48 3.45
C GLN A 505 7.45 0.29 4.44
N ALA A 506 8.65 0.70 4.04
CA ALA A 506 9.53 1.53 4.86
C ALA A 506 8.94 2.94 5.03
N ASP A 507 8.49 3.58 3.95
CA ASP A 507 7.81 4.89 4.00
C ASP A 507 6.55 4.83 4.88
N ALA A 508 5.75 3.76 4.78
CA ALA A 508 4.56 3.57 5.63
C ALA A 508 4.89 3.37 7.12
N LEU A 509 5.99 2.67 7.45
CA LEU A 509 6.50 2.57 8.82
C LEU A 509 7.00 3.94 9.33
N ASP A 510 7.66 4.70 8.46
CA ASP A 510 8.14 6.05 8.76
C ASP A 510 6.96 7.01 9.03
N GLU A 511 5.80 6.85 8.37
CA GLU A 511 4.56 7.56 8.72
C GLU A 511 3.93 7.07 10.04
N HIS A 512 3.93 5.76 10.31
CA HIS A 512 3.47 5.22 11.59
C HIS A 512 4.27 5.75 12.78
N ASP A 513 5.60 5.84 12.68
CA ASP A 513 6.45 6.40 13.75
C ASP A 513 6.17 7.90 13.97
N LYS A 514 5.93 8.68 12.91
CA LYS A 514 5.47 10.09 13.03
C LYS A 514 4.14 10.18 13.76
N ALA A 515 3.19 9.27 13.48
CA ALA A 515 1.91 9.21 14.17
C ALA A 515 2.05 8.79 15.65
N PHE A 516 2.97 7.87 15.98
CA PHE A 516 3.30 7.51 17.36
C PHE A 516 3.95 8.67 18.13
N GLU A 517 4.85 9.44 17.51
CA GLU A 517 5.39 10.67 18.11
C GLU A 517 4.28 11.69 18.40
N GLU A 518 3.34 11.92 17.47
CA GLU A 518 2.25 12.87 17.70
C GLU A 518 1.30 12.37 18.80
N ALA A 519 1.01 11.08 18.86
CA ALA A 519 0.23 10.46 19.93
C ALA A 519 0.93 10.56 21.29
N ALA A 520 2.26 10.39 21.34
CA ALA A 520 3.05 10.57 22.56
C ALA A 520 3.02 12.03 23.06
N ARG A 521 3.16 13.01 22.16
CA ARG A 521 3.05 14.45 22.50
C ARG A 521 1.64 14.81 22.97
N LYS A 522 0.59 14.27 22.34
CA LYS A 522 -0.81 14.43 22.79
C LYS A 522 -1.03 13.85 24.18
N ARG A 523 -0.46 12.66 24.46
CA ARG A 523 -0.48 12.06 25.79
C ARG A 523 0.23 12.94 26.82
N GLU A 524 1.45 13.42 26.54
CA GLU A 524 2.21 14.30 27.46
C GLU A 524 1.44 15.58 27.80
N ALA A 525 0.72 16.15 26.82
CA ALA A 525 -0.14 17.31 27.05
C ALA A 525 -1.34 16.99 27.95
N VAL A 526 -1.99 15.84 27.78
CA VAL A 526 -3.07 15.36 28.67
C VAL A 526 -2.54 15.04 30.07
N GLU A 527 -1.36 14.43 30.17
CA GLU A 527 -0.71 14.07 31.45
C GLU A 527 -0.44 15.34 32.28
N LYS A 528 0.05 16.42 31.65
CA LYS A 528 0.19 17.75 32.27
C LYS A 528 -1.14 18.41 32.64
N GLN A 529 -2.19 18.28 31.82
CA GLN A 529 -3.52 18.76 32.18
C GLN A 529 -4.10 18.01 33.39
N VAL A 530 -3.80 16.71 33.54
CA VAL A 530 -4.18 15.93 34.71
C VAL A 530 -3.40 16.37 35.95
N GLU A 531 -2.09 16.61 35.85
CA GLU A 531 -1.29 17.20 36.94
C GLU A 531 -1.84 18.58 37.37
N GLU A 532 -2.19 19.44 36.42
CA GLU A 532 -2.75 20.77 36.69
C GLU A 532 -4.15 20.69 37.33
N MET A 533 -5.03 19.80 36.85
CA MET A 533 -6.34 19.54 37.49
C MET A 533 -6.20 18.94 38.90
N GLN A 534 -5.22 18.07 39.13
CA GLN A 534 -4.90 17.55 40.46
C GLN A 534 -4.44 18.68 41.40
N GLY A 535 -3.54 19.56 40.95
CA GLY A 535 -3.12 20.74 41.71
C GLY A 535 -4.27 21.70 42.02
N GLN A 536 -5.23 21.87 41.10
CA GLN A 536 -6.45 22.64 41.35
C GLN A 536 -7.38 21.96 42.36
N LEU A 537 -7.52 20.63 42.33
CA LEU A 537 -8.29 19.87 43.33
C LEU A 537 -7.65 19.96 44.72
N ASP A 538 -6.33 19.80 44.83
CA ASP A 538 -5.56 19.94 46.07
C ASP A 538 -5.72 21.32 46.72
N GLU A 539 -5.80 22.38 45.91
CA GLU A 539 -6.04 23.75 46.37
C GLU A 539 -7.52 23.99 46.70
N ILE A 540 -8.46 23.42 45.96
CA ILE A 540 -9.90 23.46 46.30
C ILE A 540 -10.16 22.74 47.63
N GLU A 541 -9.56 21.57 47.87
CA GLU A 541 -9.67 20.86 49.14
C GLU A 541 -9.05 21.67 50.29
N ARG A 542 -7.85 22.22 50.10
CA ARG A 542 -7.22 23.12 51.08
C ARG A 542 -8.09 24.31 51.41
N ARG A 543 -8.66 24.97 50.40
CA ARG A 543 -9.54 26.13 50.59
C ARG A 543 -10.82 25.74 51.30
N LEU A 544 -11.52 24.69 50.86
CA LEU A 544 -12.74 24.21 51.51
C LEU A 544 -12.49 23.85 52.99
N ASN A 545 -11.41 23.12 53.28
CA ASN A 545 -11.05 22.71 54.64
C ASN A 545 -10.68 23.93 55.52
N ASN A 546 -9.92 24.89 54.98
CA ASN A 546 -9.61 26.14 55.68
C ASN A 546 -10.86 27.02 55.88
N ASP A 547 -11.67 27.27 54.85
CA ASP A 547 -12.86 28.12 54.92
C ASP A 547 -13.94 27.52 55.84
N GLN A 548 -14.14 26.19 55.84
CA GLN A 548 -14.98 25.49 56.81
C GLN A 548 -14.44 25.63 58.24
N LYS A 549 -13.13 25.44 58.44
CA LYS A 549 -12.48 25.56 59.75
C LYS A 549 -12.54 26.99 60.29
N ASP A 550 -12.41 27.99 59.43
CA ASP A 550 -12.44 29.40 59.80
C ASP A 550 -13.87 29.94 59.99
N THR A 551 -14.87 29.44 59.25
CA THR A 551 -16.29 29.71 59.53
C THR A 551 -16.70 29.07 60.86
N LEU A 552 -16.48 27.77 61.05
CA LEU A 552 -16.74 27.08 62.33
C LEU A 552 -16.01 27.76 63.50
N ARG A 553 -14.81 28.28 63.30
CA ARG A 553 -14.07 29.04 64.31
C ARG A 553 -14.72 30.39 64.60
N ARG A 554 -15.06 31.19 63.58
CA ARG A 554 -15.76 32.48 63.75
C ARG A 554 -17.10 32.31 64.43
N ASP A 555 -17.87 31.28 64.07
CA ASP A 555 -19.19 31.03 64.62
C ASP A 555 -19.10 30.46 66.05
N MET A 556 -18.14 29.59 66.35
CA MET A 556 -17.83 29.21 67.74
C MET A 556 -17.33 30.39 68.58
N ASP A 557 -16.52 31.30 68.04
CA ASP A 557 -16.06 32.49 68.75
C ASP A 557 -17.19 33.52 68.93
N ALA A 558 -18.15 33.61 68.00
CA ALA A 558 -19.38 34.39 68.14
C ALA A 558 -20.25 33.83 69.28
N VAL A 559 -20.67 32.55 69.19
CA VAL A 559 -21.46 31.89 70.25
C VAL A 559 -20.76 31.95 71.62
N ARG A 560 -19.42 31.81 71.66
CA ARG A 560 -18.61 31.98 72.86
C ARG A 560 -18.63 33.41 73.40
N ASN A 561 -18.67 34.42 72.54
CA ASN A 561 -18.77 35.82 72.95
C ASN A 561 -20.18 36.15 73.44
N ASP A 562 -21.22 35.65 72.76
CA ASP A 562 -22.62 35.84 73.12
C ASP A 562 -22.93 35.20 74.48
N VAL A 563 -22.59 33.92 74.66
CA VAL A 563 -22.69 33.24 75.98
C VAL A 563 -21.85 33.96 77.05
N ARG A 564 -20.70 34.57 76.70
CA ARG A 564 -19.92 35.39 77.65
C ARG A 564 -20.55 36.76 77.91
N ASN A 565 -21.38 37.29 77.02
CA ASN A 565 -22.17 38.51 77.21
C ASN A 565 -23.37 38.19 78.11
N ASP A 566 -24.12 37.13 77.81
CA ASP A 566 -25.26 36.67 78.59
C ASP A 566 -24.86 36.34 80.04
N ILE A 567 -23.75 35.63 80.25
CA ILE A 567 -23.21 35.36 81.60
C ILE A 567 -22.76 36.65 82.32
N ARG A 568 -22.38 37.70 81.59
CA ARG A 568 -22.05 39.02 82.17
C ARG A 568 -23.31 39.81 82.54
N ASN A 569 -24.32 39.78 81.67
CA ASN A 569 -25.61 40.44 81.89
C ASN A 569 -26.32 39.76 83.06
N PHE A 570 -26.51 38.44 83.01
CA PHE A 570 -27.09 37.65 84.10
C PHE A 570 -26.34 37.83 85.43
N ARG A 571 -25.01 38.00 85.41
CA ARG A 571 -24.27 38.36 86.64
C ARG A 571 -24.64 39.76 87.12
N ARG A 572 -24.68 40.77 86.24
CA ARG A 572 -25.09 42.14 86.58
C ARG A 572 -26.53 42.18 87.12
N ASP A 573 -27.42 41.38 86.55
CA ASP A 573 -28.80 41.22 87.01
C ASP A 573 -28.87 40.57 88.39
N VAL A 574 -28.07 39.52 88.64
CA VAL A 574 -27.95 38.88 89.97
C VAL A 574 -27.31 39.81 91.00
N ASP A 575 -26.30 40.60 90.62
CA ASP A 575 -25.67 41.59 91.49
C ASP A 575 -26.63 42.75 91.80
N ALA A 576 -27.48 43.17 90.85
CA ALA A 576 -28.53 44.16 91.03
C ALA A 576 -29.66 43.62 91.94
N ILE A 577 -30.20 42.43 91.66
CA ILE A 577 -31.19 41.74 92.50
C ILE A 577 -30.65 41.54 93.92
N LYS A 578 -29.35 41.28 94.08
CA LYS A 578 -28.71 41.22 95.40
C LYS A 578 -28.70 42.59 96.09
N GLY A 579 -28.40 43.67 95.36
CA GLY A 579 -28.54 45.04 95.85
C GLY A 579 -29.97 45.38 96.28
N ASP A 580 -30.98 44.98 95.49
CA ASP A 580 -32.39 45.13 95.85
C ASP A 580 -32.76 44.32 97.10
N VAL A 581 -32.29 43.07 97.21
CA VAL A 581 -32.53 42.19 98.37
C VAL A 581 -31.83 42.69 99.63
N ASP A 582 -30.61 43.21 99.51
CA ASP A 582 -29.89 43.83 100.62
C ASP A 582 -30.60 45.15 101.03
N THR A 583 -31.06 45.98 100.08
CA THR A 583 -31.90 47.17 100.35
C THR A 583 -33.24 46.83 100.99
N VAL A 584 -33.89 45.74 100.58
CA VAL A 584 -35.14 45.24 101.20
C VAL A 584 -34.88 44.71 102.60
N ARG A 585 -33.73 44.07 102.87
CA ARG A 585 -33.33 43.70 104.24
C ARG A 585 -33.18 44.95 105.08
N ASP A 586 -32.37 45.91 104.64
CA ASP A 586 -32.11 47.13 105.38
C ASP A 586 -33.43 47.84 105.70
N ARG A 587 -34.35 47.99 104.75
CA ARG A 587 -35.69 48.58 104.98
C ARG A 587 -36.62 47.74 105.87
N VAL A 588 -36.40 46.43 105.99
CA VAL A 588 -37.12 45.53 106.92
C VAL A 588 -36.54 45.64 108.33
N ASP A 589 -35.22 45.72 108.48
CA ASP A 589 -34.56 45.93 109.77
C ASP A 589 -34.89 47.33 110.32
N ASP A 590 -34.87 48.34 109.46
CA ASP A 590 -35.34 49.71 109.69
C ASP A 590 -36.86 49.78 110.03
N LEU A 591 -37.65 48.77 109.63
CA LEU A 591 -39.05 48.60 110.05
C LEU A 591 -39.16 47.87 111.40
N TYR A 592 -38.28 46.91 111.69
CA TYR A 592 -38.20 46.29 113.02
C TYR A 592 -37.76 47.29 114.08
N ASP A 593 -36.72 48.08 113.85
CA ASP A 593 -36.26 49.13 114.78
C ASP A 593 -37.35 50.18 115.03
N ARG A 594 -38.07 50.63 113.99
CA ARG A 594 -39.22 51.52 114.16
C ARG A 594 -40.38 50.86 114.90
N MET A 595 -40.63 49.57 114.67
CA MET A 595 -41.69 48.82 115.37
C MET A 595 -41.34 48.54 116.84
N ASP A 596 -40.07 48.32 117.17
CA ASP A 596 -39.58 48.19 118.55
C ASP A 596 -39.67 49.54 119.28
N VAL A 597 -39.26 50.63 118.63
CA VAL A 597 -39.50 52.01 119.15
C VAL A 597 -40.99 52.29 119.34
N HIS A 598 -41.86 51.88 118.42
CA HIS A 598 -43.31 52.07 118.59
C HIS A 598 -43.91 51.16 119.67
N SER A 599 -43.41 49.93 119.84
CA SER A 599 -43.78 49.04 120.95
C SER A 599 -43.37 49.66 122.28
N GLY A 600 -42.11 50.13 122.40
CA GLY A 600 -41.62 50.86 123.56
C GLY A 600 -42.42 52.13 123.84
N GLN A 601 -42.83 52.88 122.82
CA GLN A 601 -43.74 54.03 122.97
C GLN A 601 -45.14 53.62 123.45
N VAL A 602 -45.68 52.48 123.00
CA VAL A 602 -46.96 51.94 123.47
C VAL A 602 -46.87 51.45 124.91
N ASP A 603 -45.80 50.75 125.29
CA ASP A 603 -45.53 50.36 126.68
C ASP A 603 -45.35 51.58 127.59
N ASP A 604 -44.65 52.62 127.12
CA ASP A 604 -44.47 53.88 127.84
C ASP A 604 -45.78 54.69 127.92
N MET A 605 -46.70 54.56 126.95
CA MET A 605 -48.07 55.08 127.05
C MET A 605 -48.94 54.26 128.01
N LEU A 606 -48.83 52.93 128.01
CA LEU A 606 -49.55 52.05 128.94
C LEU A 606 -49.09 52.30 130.38
N GLY A 607 -47.79 52.41 130.63
CA GLY A 607 -47.24 52.81 131.93
C GLY A 607 -47.71 54.19 132.38
N LYS A 608 -47.86 55.16 131.46
CA LYS A 608 -48.46 56.47 131.75
C LYS A 608 -49.97 56.37 132.02
N GLN A 609 -50.70 55.49 131.34
CA GLN A 609 -52.12 55.23 131.64
C GLN A 609 -52.31 54.52 132.99
N GLU A 610 -51.46 53.56 133.35
CA GLU A 610 -51.46 52.93 134.68
C GLU A 610 -51.10 53.94 135.78
N ALA A 611 -50.10 54.80 135.55
CA ALA A 611 -49.75 55.89 136.45
C ALA A 611 -50.92 56.86 136.64
N LEU A 612 -51.56 57.31 135.55
CA LEU A 612 -52.75 58.18 135.61
C LEU A 612 -53.94 57.50 136.28
N LEU A 613 -54.19 56.21 136.02
CA LEU A 613 -55.26 55.45 136.69
C LEU A 613 -55.01 55.34 138.21
N LYS A 614 -53.76 55.21 138.62
CA LYS A 614 -53.34 55.15 140.02
C LYS A 614 -53.41 56.52 140.71
N GLU A 615 -53.02 57.58 140.01
CA GLU A 615 -53.08 58.97 140.47
C GLU A 615 -54.54 59.47 140.58
N ILE A 616 -55.41 59.07 139.65
CA ILE A 616 -56.88 59.32 139.69
C ILE A 616 -57.56 58.56 140.85
N GLN A 617 -56.97 57.47 141.36
CA GLN A 617 -57.49 56.77 142.54
C GLN A 617 -57.10 57.43 143.88
N GLU A 618 -56.11 58.34 143.93
CA GLU A 618 -55.52 58.83 145.18
C GLU A 618 -55.39 60.37 145.34
N GLN A 619 -56.37 61.19 144.90
CA GLN A 619 -56.92 62.32 145.71
C GLN A 619 -58.02 63.19 145.02
N PRO A 620 -58.80 63.99 145.78
CA PRO A 620 -59.94 64.76 145.26
C PRO A 620 -59.66 66.25 145.01
N VAL A 621 -60.57 66.89 144.24
CA VAL A 621 -60.66 68.34 143.93
C VAL A 621 -59.57 68.86 142.98
N GLY A 622 -59.88 68.87 141.68
CA GLY A 622 -58.96 69.30 140.62
C GLY A 622 -58.89 70.84 140.40
N PRO A 623 -57.86 71.30 139.66
CA PRO A 623 -57.60 72.72 139.40
C PRO A 623 -58.30 73.25 138.13
N THR A 624 -58.00 74.51 137.76
CA THR A 624 -58.79 75.28 136.78
C THR A 624 -58.14 75.46 135.41
N LYS A 625 -58.99 75.80 134.41
CA LYS A 625 -58.70 75.93 132.97
C LYS A 625 -57.47 76.77 132.56
N ALA A 626 -56.91 77.58 133.46
CA ALA A 626 -55.69 78.34 133.18
C ALA A 626 -54.43 77.46 133.08
N GLU A 627 -54.32 76.40 133.90
CA GLU A 627 -53.13 75.56 133.97
C GLU A 627 -53.08 74.57 132.80
N LEU A 628 -54.23 74.01 132.41
CA LEU A 628 -54.36 73.15 131.21
C LEU A 628 -53.87 73.80 129.91
N MET A 629 -53.97 75.13 129.77
CA MET A 629 -53.48 75.84 128.57
C MET A 629 -51.95 75.97 128.55
N ALA A 630 -51.28 75.94 129.70
CA ALA A 630 -49.82 75.94 129.78
C ALA A 630 -49.24 74.58 129.37
N GLU A 631 -49.82 73.48 129.88
CA GLU A 631 -49.35 72.12 129.59
C GLU A 631 -49.53 71.75 128.10
N VAL A 632 -50.67 72.10 127.50
CA VAL A 632 -50.92 71.89 126.06
C VAL A 632 -49.91 72.64 125.17
N THR A 633 -49.52 73.85 125.56
CA THR A 633 -48.52 74.64 124.81
C THR A 633 -47.13 73.98 124.84
N LYS A 634 -46.81 73.27 125.94
CA LYS A 634 -45.54 72.59 126.18
C LYS A 634 -45.45 71.24 125.47
N LEU A 635 -46.58 70.53 125.34
CA LEU A 635 -46.67 69.25 124.63
C LEU A 635 -46.63 69.37 123.10
N LEU A 636 -46.98 70.54 122.53
CA LEU A 636 -46.99 70.75 121.06
C LEU A 636 -45.62 71.14 120.48
N GLN A 637 -44.60 71.35 121.31
CA GLN A 637 -43.29 71.82 120.86
C GLN A 637 -42.42 70.75 120.14
N PRO A 638 -42.41 69.46 120.54
CA PRO A 638 -41.67 68.41 119.82
C PRO A 638 -42.23 68.13 118.42
N ILE A 639 -43.56 68.01 118.31
CA ILE A 639 -44.27 67.63 117.07
C ILE A 639 -43.98 68.60 115.91
N ARG A 640 -43.75 69.89 116.21
CA ARG A 640 -43.32 70.86 115.19
C ARG A 640 -41.92 70.60 114.64
N LYS A 641 -41.01 70.04 115.45
CA LYS A 641 -39.64 69.78 115.04
C LYS A 641 -39.57 68.57 114.10
N GLU A 642 -40.28 67.49 114.42
CA GLU A 642 -40.41 66.32 113.54
C GLU A 642 -41.06 66.67 112.19
N MET A 643 -42.06 67.55 112.20
CA MET A 643 -42.73 68.06 110.98
C MET A 643 -41.83 68.89 110.05
N ASP A 644 -40.84 69.61 110.61
CA ASP A 644 -39.87 70.39 109.82
C ASP A 644 -38.68 69.51 109.37
N GLU A 645 -38.34 68.44 110.10
CA GLU A 645 -37.33 67.46 109.71
C GLU A 645 -37.85 66.54 108.58
N LEU A 646 -39.05 65.96 108.72
CA LEU A 646 -39.72 65.17 107.66
C LEU A 646 -40.03 65.96 106.36
N ARG A 647 -39.93 67.28 106.40
CA ARG A 647 -40.05 68.14 105.22
C ARG A 647 -38.77 68.24 104.42
N LYS A 648 -37.62 68.06 105.06
CA LYS A 648 -36.31 68.25 104.45
C LYS A 648 -35.87 67.00 103.68
N ASP A 649 -36.08 65.82 104.26
CA ASP A 649 -35.76 64.53 103.64
C ASP A 649 -36.49 64.33 102.30
N ARG A 650 -37.65 64.98 102.12
CA ARG A 650 -38.42 64.97 100.86
C ARG A 650 -37.89 65.89 99.75
N GLU A 651 -37.09 66.90 100.07
CA GLU A 651 -36.53 67.80 99.05
C GLU A 651 -35.23 67.26 98.44
N ASP A 652 -34.53 66.34 99.12
CA ASP A 652 -33.34 65.66 98.60
C ASP A 652 -33.69 64.45 97.70
N ASP A 653 -34.74 63.66 98.03
CA ASP A 653 -35.21 62.50 97.22
C ASP A 653 -35.63 62.90 95.78
N ASP A 654 -36.42 63.97 95.64
CA ASP A 654 -36.95 64.43 94.33
C ASP A 654 -35.83 64.93 93.38
N VAL A 655 -34.67 65.34 93.91
CA VAL A 655 -33.53 65.79 93.10
C VAL A 655 -32.76 64.59 92.52
N VAL A 656 -32.54 63.53 93.31
CA VAL A 656 -31.81 62.33 92.88
C VAL A 656 -32.51 61.65 91.69
N MET A 657 -33.83 61.45 91.78
CA MET A 657 -34.59 60.80 90.70
C MET A 657 -34.51 61.52 89.36
N SER A 658 -34.29 62.85 89.33
CA SER A 658 -34.20 63.60 88.07
C SER A 658 -32.94 63.28 87.26
N TYR A 659 -31.80 63.09 87.93
CA TYR A 659 -30.52 62.77 87.27
C TYR A 659 -30.45 61.30 86.84
N GLU A 660 -30.96 60.37 87.66
CA GLU A 660 -30.99 58.95 87.31
C GLU A 660 -31.93 58.67 86.12
N LEU A 661 -33.01 59.44 85.95
CA LEU A 661 -33.90 59.28 84.79
C LEU A 661 -33.21 59.69 83.47
N ASP A 662 -32.50 60.83 83.47
CA ASP A 662 -31.80 61.32 82.28
C ASP A 662 -30.59 60.46 81.91
N GLU A 663 -29.87 59.90 82.89
CA GLU A 663 -28.77 58.95 82.63
C GLU A 663 -29.29 57.63 82.03
N ARG A 664 -30.38 57.06 82.59
CA ARG A 664 -31.04 55.86 82.04
C ARG A 664 -31.61 56.11 80.65
N LEU A 665 -32.15 57.29 80.37
CA LEU A 665 -32.61 57.70 79.02
C LEU A 665 -31.45 57.88 78.02
N GLN A 666 -30.23 58.18 78.46
CA GLN A 666 -29.05 58.14 77.59
C GLN A 666 -28.52 56.73 77.39
N GLU A 667 -28.47 55.88 78.43
CA GLU A 667 -28.10 54.47 78.28
C GLU A 667 -29.06 53.73 77.34
N GLU A 668 -30.39 53.89 77.50
CA GLU A 668 -31.39 53.26 76.63
C GLU A 668 -31.28 53.72 75.16
N ARG A 669 -30.99 55.00 74.92
CA ARG A 669 -30.72 55.54 73.57
C ARG A 669 -29.41 55.01 72.98
N ALA A 670 -28.39 54.80 73.79
CA ALA A 670 -27.14 54.19 73.34
C ALA A 670 -27.31 52.67 73.09
N GLU A 671 -28.12 51.98 73.88
CA GLU A 671 -28.42 50.55 73.73
C GLU A 671 -29.27 50.29 72.49
N THR A 672 -30.36 51.03 72.30
CA THR A 672 -31.21 50.96 71.09
C THR A 672 -30.44 51.38 69.84
N GLY A 673 -29.52 52.35 69.92
CA GLY A 673 -28.58 52.68 68.84
C GLY A 673 -27.68 51.49 68.46
N LYS A 674 -27.05 50.83 69.44
CA LYS A 674 -26.25 49.61 69.23
C LYS A 674 -27.08 48.47 68.65
N GLN A 675 -28.30 48.26 69.13
CA GLN A 675 -29.22 47.24 68.62
C GLN A 675 -29.63 47.50 67.17
N LEU A 676 -29.91 48.77 66.81
CA LEU A 676 -30.25 49.16 65.45
C LEU A 676 -29.07 48.97 64.48
N ASP A 677 -27.84 49.29 64.90
CA ASP A 677 -26.65 49.07 64.07
C ASP A 677 -26.22 47.60 64.03
N ALA A 678 -26.46 46.82 65.08
CA ALA A 678 -26.34 45.37 65.07
C ALA A 678 -27.35 44.73 64.10
N MET A 679 -28.61 45.17 64.10
CA MET A 679 -29.61 44.76 63.11
C MET A 679 -29.18 45.10 61.68
N LYS A 680 -28.66 46.31 61.42
CA LYS A 680 -28.13 46.67 60.08
C LYS A 680 -26.96 45.77 59.68
N ALA A 681 -26.03 45.49 60.60
CA ALA A 681 -24.88 44.62 60.34
C ALA A 681 -25.31 43.16 60.08
N GLN A 682 -26.31 42.67 60.82
CA GLN A 682 -26.90 41.35 60.62
C GLN A 682 -27.64 41.27 59.28
N LEU A 683 -28.45 42.28 58.94
CA LEU A 683 -29.17 42.34 57.66
C LEU A 683 -28.20 42.45 56.47
N ALA A 684 -27.09 43.17 56.62
CA ALA A 684 -26.01 43.23 55.63
C ALA A 684 -25.29 41.88 55.49
N LYS A 685 -24.96 41.21 56.61
CA LYS A 685 -24.33 39.88 56.59
C LYS A 685 -25.26 38.82 55.99
N GLU A 686 -26.56 38.90 56.25
CA GLU A 686 -27.57 38.07 55.59
C GLU A 686 -27.72 38.37 54.10
N SER A 687 -27.73 39.63 53.68
CA SER A 687 -27.83 39.97 52.26
C SER A 687 -26.58 39.53 51.49
N GLU A 688 -25.38 39.73 52.06
CA GLU A 688 -24.12 39.30 51.45
C GLU A 688 -24.00 37.77 51.36
N THR A 689 -24.45 37.03 52.38
CA THR A 689 -24.48 35.56 52.34
C THR A 689 -25.55 35.01 51.38
N LYS A 690 -26.73 35.64 51.32
CA LYS A 690 -27.78 35.29 50.33
C LYS A 690 -27.35 35.60 48.89
N ILE A 691 -26.64 36.71 48.66
CA ILE A 691 -26.04 37.04 47.36
C ILE A 691 -24.95 36.04 46.98
N LYS A 692 -24.03 35.71 47.90
CA LYS A 692 -22.97 34.71 47.64
C LYS A 692 -23.53 33.32 47.37
N ALA A 693 -24.53 32.88 48.14
CA ALA A 693 -25.24 31.63 47.88
C ALA A 693 -25.97 31.64 46.52
N GLY A 694 -26.56 32.78 46.12
CA GLY A 694 -27.16 32.96 44.80
C GLY A 694 -26.14 32.91 43.67
N GLU A 695 -24.98 33.55 43.82
CA GLU A 695 -23.88 33.49 42.86
C GLU A 695 -23.28 32.08 42.75
N GLU A 696 -23.12 31.36 43.86
CA GLU A 696 -22.64 29.97 43.84
C GLU A 696 -23.69 29.02 43.25
N ALA A 697 -24.97 29.21 43.54
CA ALA A 697 -26.06 28.47 42.89
C ALA A 697 -26.10 28.72 41.38
N LEU A 698 -25.93 29.96 40.92
CA LEU A 698 -25.84 30.30 39.49
C LEU A 698 -24.58 29.71 38.83
N LYS A 699 -23.42 29.80 39.48
CA LYS A 699 -22.16 29.18 38.99
C LYS A 699 -22.25 27.65 38.98
N LYS A 700 -23.01 27.05 39.90
CA LYS A 700 -23.29 25.61 39.93
C LYS A 700 -24.24 25.23 38.80
N ALA A 701 -25.39 25.90 38.67
CA ALA A 701 -26.36 25.64 37.60
C ALA A 701 -25.73 25.80 36.20
N ALA A 702 -24.94 26.86 35.96
CA ALA A 702 -24.24 27.04 34.70
C ALA A 702 -23.16 25.96 34.43
N LYS A 703 -22.57 25.37 35.47
CA LYS A 703 -21.69 24.20 35.32
C LYS A 703 -22.47 22.92 35.04
N GLU A 704 -23.59 22.69 35.73
CA GLU A 704 -24.45 21.52 35.52
C GLU A 704 -25.11 21.56 34.12
N GLU A 705 -25.50 22.73 33.62
CA GLU A 705 -25.97 22.94 32.25
C GLU A 705 -24.86 22.72 31.21
N ALA A 706 -23.65 23.24 31.45
CA ALA A 706 -22.50 23.00 30.57
C ALA A 706 -22.06 21.53 30.56
N ILE A 707 -22.15 20.82 31.69
CA ILE A 707 -21.92 19.37 31.76
C ILE A 707 -23.01 18.64 30.98
N ALA A 708 -24.30 18.95 31.19
CA ALA A 708 -25.40 18.30 30.48
C ALA A 708 -25.35 18.54 28.95
N ASP A 709 -24.92 19.71 28.49
CA ASP A 709 -24.70 19.98 27.07
C ASP A 709 -23.49 19.22 26.49
N LEU A 710 -22.42 19.05 27.28
CA LEU A 710 -21.26 18.25 26.90
C LEU A 710 -21.57 16.75 26.91
N GLU A 711 -22.37 16.26 27.86
CA GLU A 711 -22.93 14.90 27.90
C GLU A 711 -23.83 14.64 26.68
N ARG A 712 -24.76 15.55 26.34
CA ARG A 712 -25.56 15.44 25.10
C ARG A 712 -24.68 15.36 23.86
N LYS A 713 -23.61 16.15 23.78
CA LYS A 713 -22.66 16.12 22.65
C LYS A 713 -21.84 14.84 22.62
N MET A 714 -21.42 14.31 23.77
CA MET A 714 -20.77 13.00 23.87
C MET A 714 -21.70 11.86 23.48
N HIS A 715 -22.96 11.87 23.93
CA HIS A 715 -23.96 10.89 23.53
C HIS A 715 -24.25 10.97 22.02
N ALA A 716 -24.53 12.14 21.46
CA ALA A 716 -24.73 12.29 20.02
C ALA A 716 -23.51 11.83 19.19
N ALA A 717 -22.28 12.09 19.65
CA ALA A 717 -21.06 11.60 19.01
C ALA A 717 -20.88 10.08 19.15
N LEU A 718 -21.22 9.50 20.32
CA LEU A 718 -21.22 8.06 20.55
C LEU A 718 -22.27 7.35 19.70
N ASP A 719 -23.50 7.86 19.63
CA ASP A 719 -24.58 7.30 18.81
C ASP A 719 -24.24 7.40 17.32
N THR A 720 -23.71 8.54 16.85
CA THR A 720 -23.17 8.68 15.48
C THR A 720 -22.05 7.65 15.20
N SER A 721 -21.21 7.37 16.19
CA SER A 721 -20.12 6.37 16.06
C SER A 721 -20.66 4.94 16.09
N LEU A 722 -21.66 4.65 16.93
CA LEU A 722 -22.29 3.35 17.06
C LEU A 722 -23.15 3.01 15.83
N ASP A 723 -23.85 3.98 15.25
CA ASP A 723 -24.61 3.79 14.02
C ASP A 723 -23.70 3.71 12.79
N ARG A 724 -22.55 4.40 12.80
CA ARG A 724 -21.47 4.14 11.82
C ARG A 724 -20.94 2.72 11.94
N ILE A 725 -20.58 2.27 13.15
CA ILE A 725 -20.09 0.91 13.41
C ILE A 725 -21.16 -0.15 13.08
N ARG A 726 -22.45 0.13 13.32
CA ARG A 726 -23.57 -0.73 12.88
C ARG A 726 -23.71 -0.76 11.37
N GLY A 727 -23.50 0.37 10.68
CA GLY A 727 -23.47 0.44 9.22
C GLY A 727 -22.36 -0.45 8.68
N GLU A 728 -21.12 -0.21 9.11
CA GLU A 728 -19.93 -0.97 8.73
C GLU A 728 -20.11 -2.48 9.03
N LEU A 729 -20.54 -2.87 10.25
CA LEU A 729 -20.88 -4.27 10.55
C LEU A 729 -22.04 -4.81 9.71
N SER A 730 -23.04 -4.00 9.37
CA SER A 730 -24.17 -4.45 8.55
C SER A 730 -23.73 -4.73 7.11
N GLU A 731 -22.75 -4.00 6.59
CA GLU A 731 -22.17 -4.26 5.27
C GLU A 731 -21.26 -5.48 5.30
N ASP A 732 -20.39 -5.63 6.31
CA ASP A 732 -19.59 -6.84 6.54
C ASP A 732 -20.45 -8.10 6.72
N LEU A 733 -21.66 -7.96 7.28
CA LEU A 733 -22.62 -9.05 7.44
C LEU A 733 -23.45 -9.34 6.18
N LYS A 734 -23.55 -8.43 5.19
CA LYS A 734 -24.24 -8.71 3.90
C LYS A 734 -23.72 -9.97 3.21
N PRO A 735 -22.41 -10.19 2.97
CA PRO A 735 -21.94 -11.39 2.28
C PRO A 735 -22.20 -12.67 3.10
N LEU A 736 -22.01 -12.62 4.42
CA LEU A 736 -22.34 -13.74 5.32
C LEU A 736 -23.84 -14.09 5.29
N GLN A 737 -24.71 -13.08 5.27
CA GLN A 737 -26.16 -13.26 5.17
C GLN A 737 -26.55 -13.81 3.79
N GLN A 738 -25.96 -13.31 2.71
CA GLN A 738 -26.14 -13.86 1.37
C GLN A 738 -25.69 -15.33 1.29
N ASP A 739 -24.58 -15.71 1.92
CA ASP A 739 -24.09 -17.10 1.92
C ASP A 739 -24.96 -18.01 2.78
N ILE A 740 -25.47 -17.52 3.91
CA ILE A 740 -26.51 -18.20 4.71
C ILE A 740 -27.77 -18.43 3.86
N ASP A 741 -28.21 -17.45 3.06
CA ASP A 741 -29.42 -17.58 2.24
C ASP A 741 -29.20 -18.40 0.96
N LYS A 742 -27.99 -18.38 0.36
CA LYS A 742 -27.55 -19.35 -0.65
C LYS A 742 -27.55 -20.78 -0.09
N LEU A 743 -27.08 -20.98 1.15
CA LEU A 743 -27.09 -22.27 1.83
C LEU A 743 -28.52 -22.73 2.15
N LYS A 744 -29.43 -21.85 2.60
CA LYS A 744 -30.86 -22.16 2.75
C LYS A 744 -31.50 -22.52 1.41
N ALA A 745 -31.25 -21.77 0.34
CA ALA A 745 -31.78 -22.06 -0.98
C ALA A 745 -31.26 -23.39 -1.54
N ALA A 746 -29.99 -23.73 -1.30
CA ALA A 746 -29.41 -25.03 -1.64
C ALA A 746 -29.99 -26.17 -0.78
N ALA A 747 -30.31 -25.92 0.49
CA ALA A 747 -30.97 -26.87 1.39
C ALA A 747 -32.46 -27.08 1.04
N GLN A 748 -33.17 -26.08 0.52
CA GLN A 748 -34.53 -26.20 0.00
C GLN A 748 -34.59 -26.82 -1.42
N LYS A 749 -33.45 -26.96 -2.09
CA LYS A 749 -33.30 -27.66 -3.39
C LYS A 749 -32.91 -29.14 -3.25
N ARG A 750 -32.85 -29.66 -2.03
CA ARG A 750 -32.54 -31.06 -1.67
C ARG A 750 -33.74 -31.72 -1.01
#